data_AF-A0A0D2HMS5-F1
#
_entry.id   AF-A0A0D2HMS5-F1
#
_cell.length_a   1.000
_cell.length_b   1.000
_cell.length_c   1.000
_cell.angle_alpha   90.00
_cell.angle_beta   90.00
_cell.angle_gamma   90.00
#
_symmetry.space_group_name_H-M   'P 1'
#
loop_
_entity.id
_entity.type
_entity.pdbx_description
1 polymer ?
#
loop_
_entity_poly.entity_id
_entity_poly.type
_entity_poly.pdbx_seq_one_letter_code
_entity_poly.pdbx_strand_id
1 'polypeptide(L)'
;MAPSQLKQLKASLHESGVLGPQKSKKQRKSNSKDAQKRAQRNAALEGIRERFNPFEVKAPARKAKYEFVNANNTKPTVGRPGVTRGLGEERRRETLLKEIQSRNKVGGLLDRRFGENDPTMTPEQRAAERFARQNERKMKKNSMFNLEDDSEEGMTLTHGGRSLDFGDGAEDDFDDDNVQDLENADGDFDQDDRPRKRLRLTETGDVDDEEDDGEGLPQRKKTKNEVMKEIIAKSKMYKAERQAAKADDDDLRAELDKGMADFYEALRGQKVPDEQPLPISNAVVEPHMDPSRAAMLAGKSREEAEKEYEANLRQLKLETRSKPSVRTKTDEEKAAQEAARLEELERKRIRRMKGEAESSEDEEDDEAGPDEDVDVDDAEAFGLSAPDLDTTHKKELDVEDEDEFLLDDDLIASDSEPEMASEQDSEESGSDSDVQDDGDDDFVNGLVLPQEVQSAAKTATKTPTSSKLAYTFPCPQTHEEFLEVVKDSEVADLPTIVQRIRALYHKGLAEGNQEKLDTFAGVLTHHIAFLGNTDNHVTFAVLESLLRHLHSMAKSSPEAVGTAFRTHLQNIADERPLQLSPGDLVILTGVSTIFPTSDHFHSVVTPAMLTIGRYLGQSSIQSLRDLSTGAYCCSLALRYQRLAKRYVPEVIAYVTNALATLSPTPLPEQVDVGHLLDVPIRLPATPLRVKLTTAIVPEKLSFKDFIMGQSDDNEPTQGLALLNIFIRLAAQAASLWSQKSSFPEFIQPFVHALSYFERQRKTLPSRTLKLSSTALSTLLALQSASIKLRVPLLLHNHRPLAIKTSLPSFIENYNPDRHYDPDRQRAELSKLKAEHKKERKGAMRELRKDANFIARQQLQEKKRRDEEYEKKYKRLVAEIQGEEGHEAKAYERERRKRKGKF
;
A
#
# COMPACT_ATOMS: atom_id res chain seq x y z
N MET A 1 56.75 12.16 -31.10
CA MET A 1 57.57 11.06 -30.55
C MET A 1 57.89 11.36 -29.10
N ALA A 2 57.70 10.40 -28.18
CA ALA A 2 58.15 10.57 -26.80
C ALA A 2 59.67 10.83 -26.76
N PRO A 3 60.16 11.76 -25.92
CA PRO A 3 61.59 12.06 -25.87
C PRO A 3 62.39 10.85 -25.38
N SER A 4 63.59 10.63 -25.94
CA SER A 4 64.49 9.55 -25.53
C SER A 4 64.79 9.58 -24.02
N GLN A 5 64.90 8.40 -23.40
CA GLN A 5 65.25 8.24 -21.99
C GLN A 5 66.54 8.98 -21.63
N LEU A 6 67.54 9.02 -22.52
CA LEU A 6 68.79 9.77 -22.32
C LEU A 6 68.55 11.29 -22.27
N LYS A 7 67.65 11.80 -23.12
CA LYS A 7 67.30 13.23 -23.16
C LYS A 7 66.53 13.63 -21.90
N GLN A 8 65.57 12.79 -21.47
CA GLN A 8 64.84 12.98 -20.22
C GLN A 8 65.77 12.93 -19.00
N LEU A 9 66.74 12.00 -18.97
CA LEU A 9 67.72 11.88 -17.88
C LEU A 9 68.59 13.15 -17.79
N LYS A 10 69.13 13.61 -18.91
CA LYS A 10 69.94 14.84 -18.94
C LYS A 10 69.13 16.05 -18.48
N ALA A 11 67.88 16.18 -18.94
CA ALA A 11 66.98 17.26 -18.50
C ALA A 11 66.72 17.22 -16.99
N SER A 12 66.40 16.05 -16.44
CA SER A 12 66.15 15.88 -15.00
C SER A 12 67.41 16.10 -14.14
N LEU A 13 68.60 15.71 -14.62
CA LEU A 13 69.88 15.98 -13.95
C LEU A 13 70.27 17.46 -14.00
N HIS A 14 69.88 18.18 -15.05
CA HIS A 14 70.03 19.63 -15.14
C HIS A 14 69.08 20.37 -14.20
N GLU A 15 67.80 19.96 -14.16
CA GLU A 15 66.76 20.52 -13.29
C GLU A 15 67.08 20.31 -11.80
N SER A 16 67.56 19.12 -11.43
CA SER A 16 68.03 18.82 -10.07
C SER A 16 69.38 19.45 -9.70
N GLY A 17 70.02 20.19 -10.62
CA GLY A 17 71.29 20.89 -10.38
C GLY A 17 72.49 19.97 -10.16
N VAL A 18 72.36 18.70 -10.53
CA VAL A 18 73.40 17.66 -10.41
C VAL A 18 74.39 17.76 -11.56
N LEU A 19 73.87 17.96 -12.77
CA LEU A 19 74.63 18.21 -14.00
C LEU A 19 74.40 19.68 -14.39
N GLY A 20 75.47 20.44 -14.60
CA GLY A 20 75.35 21.86 -14.93
C GLY A 20 76.69 22.45 -15.34
N PRO A 21 76.72 23.70 -15.84
CA PRO A 21 77.95 24.36 -16.23
C PRO A 21 78.90 24.53 -15.04
N GLN A 22 80.20 24.67 -15.32
CA GLN A 22 81.24 24.79 -14.31
C GLN A 22 81.02 26.04 -13.42
N LYS A 23 80.74 25.82 -12.13
CA LYS A 23 80.47 26.90 -11.15
C LYS A 23 81.75 27.61 -10.72
N SER A 24 81.70 28.93 -10.52
CA SER A 24 82.85 29.75 -10.11
C SER A 24 83.29 29.48 -8.65
N LYS A 25 84.54 29.84 -8.27
CA LYS A 25 85.06 29.63 -6.90
C LYS A 25 84.18 30.26 -5.80
N LYS A 26 83.58 31.44 -6.06
CA LYS A 26 82.66 32.11 -5.12
C LYS A 26 81.35 31.31 -4.91
N GLN A 27 80.77 30.77 -5.99
CA GLN A 27 79.55 29.96 -5.95
C GLN A 27 79.75 28.57 -5.31
N ARG A 28 80.98 28.03 -5.33
CA ARG A 28 81.29 26.77 -4.63
C ARG A 28 81.37 26.98 -3.12
N LYS A 29 81.91 28.12 -2.67
CA LYS A 29 82.05 28.44 -1.24
C LYS A 29 80.70 28.70 -0.56
N SER A 30 79.73 29.34 -1.27
CA SER A 30 78.36 29.52 -0.76
C SER A 30 77.60 28.19 -0.66
N ASN A 31 77.71 27.31 -1.66
CA ASN A 31 77.02 26.01 -1.65
C ASN A 31 77.64 24.98 -0.68
N SER A 32 78.90 25.14 -0.27
CA SER A 32 79.58 24.18 0.64
C SER A 32 79.11 24.26 2.10
N LYS A 33 78.38 25.32 2.48
CA LYS A 33 77.91 25.54 3.86
C LYS A 33 76.56 24.88 4.18
N ASP A 34 75.82 24.38 3.18
CA ASP A 34 74.46 23.86 3.35
C ASP A 34 74.40 22.32 3.28
N ALA A 35 74.45 21.65 4.44
CA ALA A 35 74.30 20.19 4.53
C ALA A 35 72.92 19.70 4.03
N GLN A 36 71.86 20.49 4.23
CA GLN A 36 70.50 20.19 3.76
C GLN A 36 70.39 20.12 2.24
N LYS A 37 71.10 20.99 1.49
CA LYS A 37 71.13 20.95 0.02
C LYS A 37 71.81 19.69 -0.52
N ARG A 38 72.80 19.16 0.21
CA ARG A 38 73.43 17.87 -0.13
C ARG A 38 72.46 16.71 0.09
N ALA A 39 71.69 16.72 1.18
CA ALA A 39 70.66 15.72 1.43
C ALA A 39 69.52 15.77 0.40
N GLN A 40 69.00 16.97 0.07
CA GLN A 40 68.00 17.16 -0.98
C GLN A 40 68.51 16.72 -2.35
N ARG A 41 69.77 17.02 -2.68
CA ARG A 41 70.42 16.55 -3.92
C ARG A 41 70.54 15.03 -3.95
N ASN A 42 70.89 14.39 -2.83
CA ASN A 42 70.96 12.94 -2.74
C ASN A 42 69.57 12.30 -2.89
N ALA A 43 68.54 12.85 -2.23
CA ALA A 43 67.16 12.39 -2.36
C ALA A 43 66.62 12.56 -3.79
N ALA A 44 66.92 13.69 -4.45
CA ALA A 44 66.57 13.92 -5.85
C ALA A 44 67.33 12.94 -6.77
N LEU A 45 68.61 12.69 -6.52
CA LEU A 45 69.41 11.71 -7.25
C LEU A 45 68.88 10.28 -7.08
N GLU A 46 68.45 9.90 -5.88
CA GLU A 46 67.81 8.62 -5.60
C GLU A 46 66.47 8.51 -6.33
N GLY A 47 65.65 9.56 -6.30
CA GLY A 47 64.41 9.62 -7.07
C GLY A 47 64.63 9.51 -8.59
N ILE A 48 65.70 10.12 -9.12
CA ILE A 48 66.11 9.97 -10.53
C ILE A 48 66.57 8.54 -10.80
N ARG A 49 67.38 7.95 -9.92
CA ARG A 49 67.83 6.55 -10.06
C ARG A 49 66.65 5.59 -10.09
N GLU A 50 65.66 5.75 -9.21
CA GLU A 50 64.46 4.91 -9.20
C GLU A 50 63.61 5.10 -10.47
N ARG A 51 63.39 6.35 -10.91
CA ARG A 51 62.58 6.63 -12.11
C ARG A 51 63.21 6.13 -13.41
N PHE A 52 64.53 6.27 -13.54
CA PHE A 52 65.26 5.89 -14.75
C PHE A 52 65.72 4.44 -14.78
N ASN A 53 65.49 3.67 -13.70
CA ASN A 53 65.68 2.22 -13.65
C ASN A 53 64.33 1.48 -13.60
N PRO A 54 63.55 1.47 -14.71
CA PRO A 54 62.22 0.86 -14.74
C PRO A 54 62.26 -0.67 -14.64
N PHE A 55 63.43 -1.33 -14.78
CA PHE A 55 63.56 -2.78 -14.73
C PHE A 55 63.59 -3.36 -13.29
N GLU A 56 63.84 -2.53 -12.28
CA GLU A 56 63.76 -2.93 -10.86
C GLU A 56 62.31 -2.99 -10.35
N VAL A 57 61.40 -2.39 -11.10
CA VAL A 57 60.00 -2.17 -10.73
C VAL A 57 59.11 -2.83 -11.79
N LYS A 58 58.30 -3.80 -11.38
CA LYS A 58 57.35 -4.46 -12.29
C LYS A 58 56.06 -3.64 -12.37
N ALA A 59 56.02 -2.69 -13.30
CA ALA A 59 54.78 -2.00 -13.67
C ALA A 59 53.82 -2.96 -14.42
N PRO A 60 52.50 -2.80 -14.27
CA PRO A 60 51.55 -3.51 -15.13
C PRO A 60 51.75 -3.07 -16.59
N ALA A 61 51.80 -4.03 -17.51
CA ALA A 61 52.04 -3.77 -18.93
C ALA A 61 50.87 -3.06 -19.62
N ARG A 62 49.68 -3.07 -18.99
CA ARG A 62 48.47 -2.38 -19.43
C ARG A 62 48.03 -1.41 -18.34
N LYS A 63 47.33 -0.35 -18.75
CA LYS A 63 46.61 0.53 -17.83
C LYS A 63 45.58 -0.28 -17.01
N ALA A 64 45.02 0.31 -15.96
CA ALA A 64 43.91 -0.27 -15.23
C ALA A 64 42.81 -0.73 -16.21
N LYS A 65 42.22 -1.91 -15.97
CA LYS A 65 41.24 -2.51 -16.88
C LYS A 65 39.94 -1.71 -16.92
N TYR A 66 39.55 -1.17 -15.75
CA TYR A 66 38.45 -0.25 -15.57
C TYR A 66 39.01 0.99 -14.87
N GLU A 67 38.64 2.17 -15.36
CA GLU A 67 39.04 3.44 -14.79
C GLU A 67 37.99 3.85 -13.75
N PHE A 68 38.42 4.02 -12.50
CA PHE A 68 37.59 4.54 -11.43
C PHE A 68 38.28 5.78 -10.85
N VAL A 69 37.49 6.82 -10.58
CA VAL A 69 38.00 8.10 -10.04
C VAL A 69 37.68 8.14 -8.55
N ASN A 70 38.71 8.01 -7.72
CA ASN A 70 38.60 8.20 -6.28
C ASN A 70 39.22 9.56 -5.88
N ALA A 71 38.68 10.21 -4.85
CA ALA A 71 39.19 11.49 -4.33
C ALA A 71 40.68 11.45 -3.93
N ASN A 72 41.16 10.27 -3.53
CA ASN A 72 42.59 10.00 -3.34
C ASN A 72 43.14 9.25 -4.54
N ASN A 73 44.07 9.87 -5.27
CA ASN A 73 44.87 9.21 -6.31
C ASN A 73 45.80 8.15 -5.68
N THR A 74 45.26 6.95 -5.44
CA THR A 74 46.04 5.81 -4.99
C THR A 74 46.98 5.40 -6.11
N LYS A 75 48.28 5.57 -5.87
CA LYS A 75 49.30 5.16 -6.85
C LYS A 75 49.18 3.65 -7.05
N PRO A 76 49.23 3.16 -8.30
CA PRO A 76 49.12 1.73 -8.56
C PRO A 76 50.20 0.98 -7.77
N THR A 77 49.82 -0.11 -7.09
CA THR A 77 50.75 -0.94 -6.33
C THR A 77 51.76 -1.56 -7.26
N VAL A 78 53.01 -1.09 -7.21
CA VAL A 78 54.07 -1.58 -8.10
C VAL A 78 54.94 -2.60 -7.39
N GLY A 79 55.09 -3.79 -7.98
CA GLY A 79 55.94 -4.83 -7.43
C GLY A 79 57.43 -4.47 -7.59
N ARG A 80 58.27 -4.80 -6.60
CA ARG A 80 59.74 -4.68 -6.66
C ARG A 80 60.39 -6.08 -6.65
N PRO A 81 60.53 -6.76 -7.80
CA PRO A 81 61.06 -8.13 -7.85
C PRO A 81 62.50 -8.26 -7.34
N GLY A 82 63.36 -7.27 -7.60
CA GLY A 82 64.75 -7.28 -7.13
C GLY A 82 64.83 -7.34 -5.60
N VAL A 83 64.13 -6.41 -4.94
CA VAL A 83 64.07 -6.32 -3.46
C VAL A 83 63.43 -7.57 -2.85
N THR A 84 62.29 -8.02 -3.39
CA THR A 84 61.59 -9.21 -2.85
C THR A 84 62.38 -10.50 -3.04
N ARG A 85 63.13 -10.66 -4.15
CA ARG A 85 64.06 -11.78 -4.34
C ARG A 85 65.26 -11.68 -3.41
N GLY A 86 65.82 -10.48 -3.22
CA GLY A 86 66.93 -10.22 -2.28
C GLY A 86 66.56 -10.60 -0.85
N LEU A 87 65.46 -10.06 -0.33
CA LEU A 87 64.95 -10.40 0.99
C LEU A 87 64.62 -11.90 1.11
N GLY A 88 64.08 -12.50 0.05
CA GLY A 88 63.83 -13.94 0.02
C GLY A 88 65.11 -14.79 0.07
N GLU A 89 66.19 -14.35 -0.55
CA GLU A 89 67.51 -15.00 -0.47
C GLU A 89 68.14 -14.83 0.91
N GLU A 90 68.07 -13.62 1.47
CA GLU A 90 68.57 -13.32 2.81
C GLU A 90 67.87 -14.16 3.87
N ARG A 91 66.54 -14.24 3.84
CA ARG A 91 65.77 -15.12 4.73
C ARG A 91 66.22 -16.58 4.62
N ARG A 92 66.46 -17.10 3.41
CA ARG A 92 66.95 -18.48 3.21
C ARG A 92 68.38 -18.67 3.73
N ARG A 93 69.24 -17.65 3.63
CA ARG A 93 70.57 -17.68 4.24
C ARG A 93 70.49 -17.68 5.76
N GLU A 94 69.51 -16.97 6.32
CA GLU A 94 69.30 -16.89 7.76
C GLU A 94 68.64 -18.14 8.35
N THR A 95 67.81 -18.86 7.58
CA THR A 95 67.12 -20.08 8.01
C THR A 95 67.78 -21.33 7.42
N LEU A 96 67.48 -21.67 6.16
CA LEU A 96 67.88 -22.92 5.50
C LEU A 96 69.40 -23.14 5.51
N LEU A 97 70.20 -22.11 5.26
CA LEU A 97 71.66 -22.26 5.27
C LEU A 97 72.18 -22.55 6.67
N LYS A 98 71.61 -21.92 7.71
CA LYS A 98 71.97 -22.22 9.10
C LYS A 98 71.56 -23.64 9.45
N GLU A 99 70.37 -24.08 9.05
CA GLU A 99 69.89 -25.46 9.25
C GLU A 99 70.79 -26.49 8.55
N ILE A 100 71.24 -26.23 7.32
CA ILE A 100 72.18 -27.11 6.61
C ILE A 100 73.52 -27.19 7.37
N GLN A 101 74.02 -26.06 7.86
CA GLN A 101 75.27 -26.01 8.64
C GLN A 101 75.13 -26.71 10.00
N SER A 102 73.96 -26.63 10.63
CA SER A 102 73.67 -27.27 11.92
C SER A 102 73.11 -28.69 11.80
N ARG A 103 72.95 -29.25 10.59
CA ARG A 103 72.33 -30.57 10.36
C ARG A 103 72.91 -31.70 11.19
N ASN A 104 74.21 -31.69 11.44
CA ASN A 104 74.91 -32.71 12.21
C ASN A 104 75.24 -32.25 13.65
N LYS A 105 74.67 -31.12 14.11
CA LYS A 105 74.90 -30.58 15.45
C LYS A 105 73.82 -31.09 16.39
N VAL A 106 74.23 -31.87 17.39
CA VAL A 106 73.34 -32.39 18.45
C VAL A 106 73.51 -31.51 19.69
N GLY A 107 72.41 -30.96 20.21
CA GLY A 107 72.41 -30.04 21.35
C GLY A 107 72.56 -28.56 20.98
N GLY A 108 71.91 -27.69 21.75
CA GLY A 108 71.93 -26.23 21.60
C GLY A 108 71.78 -25.52 22.94
N LEU A 109 72.20 -24.27 23.03
CA LEU A 109 71.99 -23.45 24.23
C LEU A 109 70.49 -23.11 24.31
N LEU A 110 69.78 -23.74 25.24
CA LEU A 110 68.42 -23.34 25.60
C LEU A 110 68.50 -22.09 26.49
N ASP A 111 68.46 -20.92 25.87
CA ASP A 111 68.44 -19.67 26.61
C ASP A 111 67.05 -19.44 27.22
N ARG A 112 66.93 -19.74 28.52
CA ARG A 112 65.71 -19.54 29.31
C ARG A 112 65.61 -18.14 29.90
N ARG A 113 66.50 -17.20 29.54
CA ARG A 113 66.43 -15.81 29.98
C ARG A 113 65.19 -15.15 29.36
N PHE A 114 64.43 -14.47 30.21
CA PHE A 114 63.18 -13.82 29.80
C PHE A 114 63.40 -12.86 28.61
N GLY A 115 62.56 -12.98 27.59
CA GLY A 115 62.58 -12.14 26.39
C GLY A 115 63.82 -12.25 25.49
N GLU A 116 64.74 -13.22 25.68
CA GLU A 116 65.90 -13.33 24.76
C GLU A 116 65.48 -13.74 23.34
N ASN A 117 64.44 -14.59 23.24
CA ASN A 117 63.93 -15.13 21.98
C ASN A 117 62.82 -14.29 21.34
N ASP A 118 62.32 -13.24 22.00
CA ASP A 118 61.22 -12.41 21.49
C ASP A 118 61.74 -11.19 20.71
N PRO A 119 61.62 -11.15 19.37
CA PRO A 119 62.19 -10.09 18.53
C PRO A 119 61.50 -8.72 18.71
N THR A 120 60.37 -8.66 19.41
CA THR A 120 59.59 -7.44 19.66
C THR A 120 60.15 -6.59 20.80
N MET A 121 60.95 -7.17 21.71
CA MET A 121 61.49 -6.48 22.88
C MET A 121 62.88 -5.91 22.60
N THR A 122 63.10 -4.64 22.91
CA THR A 122 64.41 -3.99 22.74
C THR A 122 65.43 -4.51 23.75
N PRO A 123 66.75 -4.43 23.46
CA PRO A 123 67.79 -4.90 24.39
C PRO A 123 67.69 -4.27 25.79
N GLU A 124 67.24 -3.02 25.86
CA GLU A 124 67.03 -2.28 27.11
C GLU A 124 65.78 -2.76 27.86
N GLN A 125 64.66 -3.00 27.15
CA GLN A 125 63.45 -3.55 27.76
C GLN A 125 63.66 -4.98 28.29
N ARG A 126 64.39 -5.81 27.56
CA ARG A 126 64.78 -7.16 28.02
C ARG A 126 65.61 -7.10 29.30
N ALA A 127 66.56 -6.17 29.40
CA ALA A 127 67.38 -5.99 30.60
C ALA A 127 66.55 -5.47 31.78
N ALA A 128 65.64 -4.54 31.54
CA ALA A 128 64.75 -3.97 32.56
C ALA A 128 63.77 -5.01 33.13
N GLU A 129 63.12 -5.82 32.29
CA GLU A 129 62.23 -6.88 32.75
C GLU A 129 62.96 -8.01 33.46
N ARG A 130 64.19 -8.34 33.03
CA ARG A 130 65.06 -9.29 33.76
C ARG A 130 65.40 -8.75 35.14
N PHE A 131 65.69 -7.47 35.24
CA PHE A 131 65.96 -6.80 36.51
C PHE A 131 64.72 -6.74 37.41
N ALA A 132 63.55 -6.45 36.84
CA ALA A 132 62.25 -6.47 37.54
C ALA A 132 61.93 -7.87 38.09
N ARG A 133 62.00 -8.91 37.25
CA ARG A 133 61.75 -10.29 37.64
C ARG A 133 62.80 -10.83 38.62
N GLN A 134 64.04 -10.34 38.54
CA GLN A 134 65.10 -10.62 39.53
C GLN A 134 64.79 -9.97 40.89
N ASN A 135 64.28 -8.73 40.89
CA ASN A 135 63.82 -8.06 42.11
C ASN A 135 62.58 -8.74 42.72
N GLU A 136 61.61 -9.17 41.91
CA GLU A 136 60.46 -9.95 42.38
C GLU A 136 60.89 -11.27 43.03
N ARG A 137 61.84 -12.00 42.43
CA ARG A 137 62.40 -13.22 43.04
C ARG A 137 63.19 -12.96 44.31
N LYS A 138 63.82 -11.79 44.46
CA LYS A 138 64.48 -11.36 45.71
C LYS A 138 63.46 -10.97 46.78
N MET A 139 62.38 -10.29 46.41
CA MET A 139 61.26 -9.95 47.29
C MET A 139 60.59 -11.21 47.84
N LYS A 140 60.36 -12.22 47.00
CA LYS A 140 59.80 -13.53 47.41
C LYS A 140 60.71 -14.32 48.38
N LYS A 141 62.03 -14.05 48.44
CA LYS A 141 62.95 -14.70 49.40
C LYS A 141 63.00 -14.01 50.77
N ASN A 142 62.59 -12.75 50.86
CA ASN A 142 62.43 -12.06 52.16
C ASN A 142 61.04 -12.32 52.77
N SER A 143 60.12 -12.90 52.01
CA SER A 143 58.78 -13.31 52.45
C SER A 143 58.77 -14.74 52.99
N MET A 144 59.78 -15.12 53.78
CA MET A 144 59.87 -16.43 54.44
C MET A 144 59.63 -16.33 55.97
N PHE A 145 59.30 -15.14 56.48
CA PHE A 145 59.08 -14.88 57.91
C PHE A 145 57.79 -14.09 58.21
N ASN A 146 56.88 -13.94 57.24
CA ASN A 146 55.57 -13.35 57.51
C ASN A 146 54.57 -14.48 57.76
N LEU A 147 54.13 -14.61 59.01
CA LEU A 147 53.41 -15.75 59.59
C LEU A 147 51.93 -15.37 59.87
N GLU A 148 51.28 -14.72 58.91
CA GLU A 148 49.93 -14.18 59.07
C GLU A 148 49.01 -14.41 57.87
N ASP A 149 49.30 -15.39 57.01
CA ASP A 149 48.36 -15.78 55.94
C ASP A 149 48.37 -17.30 55.76
N ASP A 150 47.73 -17.99 56.71
CA ASP A 150 47.35 -19.39 56.57
C ASP A 150 46.13 -19.47 55.63
N SER A 151 46.39 -19.60 54.32
CA SER A 151 45.48 -20.28 53.42
C SER A 151 46.23 -20.95 52.27
N GLU A 152 46.07 -22.27 52.20
CA GLU A 152 46.21 -23.11 51.02
C GLU A 152 47.58 -23.20 50.35
N GLU A 153 48.41 -24.17 50.76
CA GLU A 153 49.24 -24.93 49.80
C GLU A 153 49.79 -26.24 50.42
N GLY A 154 48.92 -27.23 50.54
CA GLY A 154 49.32 -28.62 50.78
C GLY A 154 49.85 -29.26 49.49
N MET A 155 51.13 -29.03 49.18
CA MET A 155 52.03 -29.85 48.34
C MET A 155 51.35 -30.70 47.24
N THR A 156 51.26 -30.18 46.01
CA THR A 156 50.84 -30.95 44.83
C THR A 156 51.84 -32.09 44.53
N LEU A 157 51.43 -33.32 44.82
CA LEU A 157 52.17 -34.55 44.58
C LEU A 157 52.25 -34.82 43.07
N THR A 158 53.44 -34.75 42.49
CA THR A 158 53.68 -34.97 41.05
C THR A 158 54.55 -36.22 40.84
N HIS A 159 54.12 -37.13 39.96
CA HIS A 159 54.93 -38.25 39.49
C HIS A 159 55.12 -38.12 37.97
N GLY A 160 56.37 -38.02 37.51
CA GLY A 160 56.69 -37.94 36.07
C GLY A 160 56.30 -36.64 35.35
N GLY A 161 55.97 -35.57 36.08
CA GLY A 161 55.70 -34.24 35.49
C GLY A 161 54.25 -33.93 35.14
N ARG A 162 53.27 -34.72 35.61
CA ARG A 162 51.84 -34.35 35.67
C ARG A 162 51.37 -34.36 37.12
N SER A 163 50.56 -33.36 37.50
CA SER A 163 49.84 -33.34 38.77
C SER A 163 48.80 -34.46 38.78
N LEU A 164 48.77 -35.25 39.85
CA LEU A 164 47.68 -36.16 40.15
C LEU A 164 46.72 -35.40 41.07
N ASP A 165 45.84 -34.61 40.47
CA ASP A 165 44.67 -34.08 41.16
C ASP A 165 43.44 -34.90 40.74
N PHE A 166 42.63 -35.29 41.73
CA PHE A 166 41.51 -36.18 41.55
C PHE A 166 40.27 -35.38 41.15
N GLY A 167 39.94 -35.43 39.85
CA GLY A 167 38.57 -35.45 39.32
C GLY A 167 37.61 -34.37 39.79
N ASP A 168 37.59 -33.25 39.05
CA ASP A 168 36.42 -32.36 38.96
C ASP A 168 35.59 -32.76 37.74
N GLY A 169 34.78 -33.79 37.95
CA GLY A 169 33.58 -34.10 37.17
C GLY A 169 32.36 -33.67 37.95
N ALA A 170 32.37 -32.43 38.45
CA ALA A 170 31.19 -31.68 38.82
C ALA A 170 31.08 -30.53 37.83
N GLU A 171 30.41 -30.80 36.72
CA GLU A 171 29.87 -29.75 35.85
C GLU A 171 28.91 -28.91 36.71
N ASP A 172 29.27 -27.66 36.94
CA ASP A 172 28.39 -26.65 37.54
C ASP A 172 27.50 -26.13 36.40
N ASP A 173 26.27 -26.65 36.35
CA ASP A 173 25.25 -26.48 35.31
C ASP A 173 24.65 -25.05 35.26
N PHE A 174 25.48 -24.00 35.32
CA PHE A 174 25.02 -22.61 35.38
C PHE A 174 25.71 -21.64 34.41
N ASP A 175 26.19 -22.15 33.27
CA ASP A 175 26.56 -21.33 32.10
C ASP A 175 26.22 -22.10 30.81
N ASP A 176 24.93 -22.32 30.56
CA ASP A 176 24.42 -22.76 29.25
C ASP A 176 23.76 -21.59 28.52
N ASP A 177 24.52 -20.98 27.61
CA ASP A 177 23.99 -20.29 26.44
C ASP A 177 25.13 -20.13 25.42
N ASN A 178 25.58 -21.27 24.90
CA ASN A 178 26.44 -21.34 23.72
C ASN A 178 25.70 -22.04 22.57
N VAL A 179 24.56 -21.47 22.20
CA VAL A 179 23.96 -21.66 20.87
C VAL A 179 24.91 -21.06 19.83
N GLN A 180 25.72 -21.94 19.27
CA GLN A 180 26.59 -21.66 18.15
C GLN A 180 25.76 -21.63 16.87
N ASP A 181 25.00 -20.55 16.69
CA ASP A 181 24.43 -20.25 15.39
C ASP A 181 25.50 -19.56 14.53
N LEU A 182 25.78 -20.24 13.42
CA LEU A 182 26.63 -19.79 12.34
C LEU A 182 25.88 -18.66 11.65
N GLU A 183 26.33 -17.41 11.77
CA GLU A 183 26.45 -16.51 10.62
C GLU A 183 27.03 -15.10 10.91
N ASN A 184 28.04 -14.76 10.10
CA ASN A 184 28.37 -13.42 9.60
C ASN A 184 29.11 -12.44 10.52
N ALA A 185 30.44 -12.55 10.53
CA ALA A 185 31.35 -11.42 10.74
C ALA A 185 32.29 -11.27 9.53
N ASP A 186 31.81 -10.55 8.52
CA ASP A 186 32.67 -9.81 7.59
C ASP A 186 33.42 -8.73 8.40
N GLY A 187 34.70 -8.99 8.65
CA GLY A 187 35.60 -8.09 9.35
C GLY A 187 36.98 -8.16 8.71
N ASP A 188 37.13 -7.45 7.59
CA ASP A 188 38.38 -7.17 6.89
C ASP A 188 39.43 -6.62 7.87
N PHE A 189 40.44 -7.43 8.19
CA PHE A 189 41.60 -7.02 8.98
C PHE A 189 42.84 -7.09 8.09
N ASP A 190 42.96 -6.11 7.20
CA ASP A 190 44.20 -5.80 6.49
C ASP A 190 45.19 -5.16 7.49
N GLN A 191 46.06 -6.01 8.04
CA GLN A 191 47.14 -5.64 8.93
C GLN A 191 48.32 -5.11 8.10
N ASP A 192 48.41 -3.79 7.92
CA ASP A 192 49.64 -3.14 7.43
C ASP A 192 50.24 -2.25 8.54
N ASP A 193 51.05 -2.90 9.37
CA ASP A 193 51.90 -2.32 10.40
C ASP A 193 52.94 -1.35 9.79
N ARG A 194 52.74 -0.03 9.93
CA ARG A 194 53.84 0.95 10.11
C ARG A 194 53.44 2.13 10.99
N PRO A 195 54.27 2.50 11.99
CA PRO A 195 53.97 3.57 12.93
C PRO A 195 54.22 4.94 12.30
N ARG A 196 53.18 5.76 12.15
CA ARG A 196 53.32 7.18 11.84
C ARG A 196 53.40 7.99 13.13
N LYS A 197 54.61 8.50 13.38
CA LYS A 197 54.95 9.54 14.35
C LYS A 197 53.90 10.65 14.40
N ARG A 198 53.29 10.82 15.57
CA ARG A 198 52.51 12.01 15.94
C ARG A 198 53.45 13.21 15.99
N LEU A 199 53.21 14.21 15.14
CA LEU A 199 53.75 15.55 15.30
C LEU A 199 52.69 16.37 16.06
N ARG A 200 53.03 16.80 17.27
CA ARG A 200 52.32 17.85 17.99
C ARG A 200 52.49 19.16 17.22
N LEU A 201 51.40 19.86 16.94
CA LEU A 201 51.40 21.31 16.82
C LEU A 201 50.11 21.86 17.45
N THR A 202 50.33 22.93 18.19
CA THR A 202 49.52 23.65 19.17
C THR A 202 48.46 24.56 18.53
N GLU A 203 47.33 24.68 19.24
CA GLU A 203 46.68 25.95 19.64
C GLU A 203 46.08 26.85 18.54
N THR A 204 44.75 26.84 18.39
CA THR A 204 43.83 27.99 18.55
C THR A 204 42.42 27.65 18.03
N GLY A 205 41.38 28.05 18.78
CA GLY A 205 40.03 28.24 18.24
C GLY A 205 38.92 27.48 18.97
N ASP A 206 38.47 28.04 20.09
CA ASP A 206 37.06 27.92 20.52
C ASP A 206 36.16 28.40 19.39
N VAL A 207 35.27 27.54 18.91
CA VAL A 207 33.97 27.92 18.33
C VAL A 207 33.00 26.79 18.70
N ASP A 208 32.06 27.12 19.57
CA ASP A 208 30.80 26.38 19.73
C ASP A 208 30.13 26.26 18.37
N ASP A 209 29.75 25.06 17.95
CA ASP A 209 28.72 24.90 16.94
C ASP A 209 27.61 24.03 17.53
N GLU A 210 26.53 24.75 17.79
CA GLU A 210 25.17 24.28 18.04
C GLU A 210 24.67 23.43 16.86
N GLU A 211 23.60 22.71 17.15
CA GLU A 211 22.80 21.86 16.27
C GLU A 211 22.51 22.52 14.90
N ASP A 212 22.80 21.81 13.81
CA ASP A 212 22.15 22.06 12.52
C ASP A 212 21.86 20.73 11.82
N ASP A 213 20.55 20.46 11.73
CA ASP A 213 19.93 19.40 10.95
C ASP A 213 20.08 19.70 9.45
N GLY A 214 21.08 19.09 8.82
CA GLY A 214 21.28 19.14 7.38
C GLY A 214 21.01 17.80 6.71
N GLU A 215 19.83 17.65 6.12
CA GLU A 215 19.50 16.56 5.19
C GLU A 215 20.54 16.48 4.05
N GLY A 216 21.05 15.27 3.78
CA GLY A 216 21.76 14.96 2.52
C GLY A 216 23.22 14.49 2.61
N LEU A 217 23.79 14.28 3.81
CA LEU A 217 25.09 13.60 3.97
C LEU A 217 24.90 12.16 4.47
N PRO A 218 25.64 11.16 3.94
CA PRO A 218 25.51 9.79 4.42
C PRO A 218 25.87 9.75 5.91
N GLN A 219 24.93 9.22 6.72
CA GLN A 219 25.08 9.10 8.16
C GLN A 219 26.42 8.44 8.51
N ARG A 220 27.22 9.10 9.34
CA ARG A 220 28.49 8.54 9.82
C ARG A 220 28.17 7.25 10.58
N LYS A 221 28.81 6.14 10.21
CA LYS A 221 28.72 4.90 11.00
C LYS A 221 29.11 5.22 12.45
N LYS A 222 28.21 4.90 13.39
CA LYS A 222 28.44 5.13 14.82
C LYS A 222 29.78 4.51 15.24
N THR A 223 30.56 5.24 16.01
CA THR A 223 31.85 4.73 16.47
C THR A 223 31.64 3.59 17.48
N LYS A 224 32.57 2.64 17.58
CA LYS A 224 32.51 1.58 18.60
C LYS A 224 32.32 2.15 20.01
N ASN A 225 32.85 3.36 20.27
CA ASN A 225 32.65 4.05 21.54
C ASN A 225 31.19 4.51 21.74
N GLU A 226 30.54 5.05 20.71
CA GLU A 226 29.12 5.41 20.73
C GLU A 226 28.25 4.16 20.91
N VAL A 227 28.52 3.09 20.16
CA VAL A 227 27.81 1.81 20.29
C VAL A 227 28.02 1.19 21.68
N MET A 228 29.25 1.19 22.20
CA MET A 228 29.50 0.70 23.56
C MET A 228 28.84 1.58 24.62
N LYS A 229 28.76 2.90 24.43
CA LYS A 229 28.02 3.80 25.32
C LYS A 229 26.52 3.51 25.28
N GLU A 230 25.95 3.28 24.09
CA GLU A 230 24.55 2.89 23.93
C GLU A 230 24.26 1.54 24.58
N ILE A 231 25.12 0.54 24.38
CA ILE A 231 25.00 -0.79 25.01
C ILE A 231 25.16 -0.68 26.52
N ILE A 232 26.12 0.11 27.02
CA ILE A 232 26.31 0.33 28.47
C ILE A 232 25.12 1.10 29.07
N ALA A 233 24.58 2.08 28.35
CA ALA A 233 23.39 2.82 28.78
C ALA A 233 22.15 1.91 28.81
N LYS A 234 21.91 1.14 27.74
CA LYS A 234 20.82 0.15 27.67
C LYS A 234 20.96 -0.93 28.74
N SER A 235 22.14 -1.53 28.90
CA SER A 235 22.37 -2.55 29.93
C SER A 235 22.24 -1.99 31.35
N LYS A 236 22.63 -0.73 31.60
CA LYS A 236 22.39 -0.05 32.89
C LYS A 236 20.91 0.28 33.10
N MET A 237 20.19 0.70 32.07
CA MET A 237 18.75 0.95 32.09
C MET A 237 17.99 -0.34 32.42
N TYR A 238 18.21 -1.42 31.67
CA TYR A 238 17.60 -2.74 31.93
C TYR A 238 18.04 -3.35 33.27
N LYS A 239 19.21 -2.98 33.80
CA LYS A 239 19.62 -3.37 35.16
C LYS A 239 18.89 -2.57 36.23
N ALA A 240 18.72 -1.27 36.03
CA ALA A 240 17.98 -0.39 36.93
C ALA A 240 16.48 -0.72 36.93
N GLU A 241 15.90 -1.04 35.78
CA GLU A 241 14.52 -1.48 35.63
C GLU A 241 14.27 -2.81 36.35
N ARG A 242 15.16 -3.81 36.18
CA ARG A 242 15.11 -5.05 36.97
C ARG A 242 15.26 -4.83 38.48
N GLN A 243 16.06 -3.84 38.89
CA GLN A 243 16.20 -3.48 40.30
C GLN A 243 14.98 -2.74 40.84
N ALA A 244 14.36 -1.87 40.04
CA ALA A 244 13.13 -1.17 40.38
C ALA A 244 11.96 -2.15 40.49
N ALA A 245 11.77 -3.02 39.50
CA ALA A 245 10.75 -4.08 39.56
C ALA A 245 10.92 -4.98 40.80
N LYS A 246 12.17 -5.34 41.15
CA LYS A 246 12.45 -6.09 42.37
C LYS A 246 12.15 -5.28 43.64
N ALA A 247 12.44 -3.98 43.65
CA ALA A 247 12.13 -3.11 44.78
C ALA A 247 10.62 -2.94 44.95
N ASP A 248 9.88 -2.74 43.87
CA ASP A 248 8.42 -2.67 43.87
C ASP A 248 7.80 -3.99 44.38
N ASP A 249 8.34 -5.14 43.96
CA ASP A 249 7.95 -6.46 44.47
C ASP A 249 8.23 -6.61 45.99
N ASP A 250 9.38 -6.14 46.46
CA ASP A 250 9.78 -6.21 47.87
C ASP A 250 8.99 -5.21 48.74
N ASP A 251 8.65 -4.03 48.20
CA ASP A 251 7.78 -3.04 48.84
C ASP A 251 6.34 -3.57 48.94
N LEU A 252 5.81 -4.19 47.87
CA LEU A 252 4.53 -4.90 47.90
C LEU A 252 4.52 -6.03 48.93
N ARG A 253 5.59 -6.83 49.03
CA ARG A 253 5.72 -7.84 50.10
C ARG A 253 5.70 -7.19 51.49
N ALA A 254 6.42 -6.10 51.67
CA ALA A 254 6.46 -5.39 52.96
C ALA A 254 5.11 -4.74 53.32
N GLU A 255 4.36 -4.24 52.33
CA GLU A 255 3.00 -3.73 52.52
C GLU A 255 2.01 -4.85 52.87
N LEU A 256 2.09 -5.99 52.18
CA LEU A 256 1.28 -7.17 52.50
C LEU A 256 1.59 -7.70 53.91
N ASP A 257 2.86 -7.78 54.31
CA ASP A 257 3.26 -8.20 55.66
C ASP A 257 2.81 -7.21 56.75
N LYS A 258 2.88 -5.90 56.48
CA LYS A 258 2.34 -4.85 57.38
C LYS A 258 0.82 -4.98 57.50
N GLY A 259 0.11 -5.09 56.38
CA GLY A 259 -1.34 -5.27 56.33
C GLY A 259 -1.80 -6.61 56.91
N MET A 260 -0.89 -7.58 57.10
CA MET A 260 -1.22 -8.85 57.73
C MET A 260 -1.49 -8.70 59.23
N ALA A 261 -0.80 -7.78 59.90
CA ALA A 261 -1.11 -7.43 61.29
C ALA A 261 -2.52 -6.83 61.41
N ASP A 262 -2.86 -5.89 60.53
CA ASP A 262 -4.19 -5.26 60.47
C ASP A 262 -5.27 -6.27 60.07
N PHE A 263 -4.97 -7.21 59.18
CA PHE A 263 -5.85 -8.32 58.82
C PHE A 263 -6.11 -9.25 60.01
N TYR A 264 -5.06 -9.61 60.77
CA TYR A 264 -5.21 -10.39 62.00
C TYR A 264 -5.92 -9.63 63.13
N GLU A 265 -5.86 -8.30 63.13
CA GLU A 265 -6.56 -7.42 64.08
C GLU A 265 -8.04 -7.24 63.69
N ALA A 266 -8.35 -7.06 62.40
CA ALA A 266 -9.70 -7.05 61.86
C ALA A 266 -10.44 -8.40 62.04
N LEU A 267 -9.71 -9.52 61.99
CA LEU A 267 -10.23 -10.87 62.23
C LEU A 267 -10.45 -11.19 63.73
N ARG A 268 -9.90 -10.38 64.66
CA ARG A 268 -9.97 -10.59 66.12
C ARG A 268 -10.87 -9.64 66.91
N GLY A 269 -11.76 -8.91 66.24
CA GLY A 269 -12.96 -8.35 66.88
C GLY A 269 -13.02 -6.83 67.00
N GLN A 270 -14.12 -6.29 66.47
CA GLN A 270 -14.55 -4.90 66.37
C GLN A 270 -14.14 -3.95 67.52
N LYS A 271 -13.54 -2.82 67.12
CA LYS A 271 -13.90 -1.47 67.57
C LYS A 271 -13.72 -0.51 66.40
N VAL A 272 -14.76 0.24 66.04
CA VAL A 272 -14.68 1.35 65.09
C VAL A 272 -14.05 2.55 65.82
N PRO A 273 -12.95 3.14 65.33
CA PRO A 273 -12.48 4.43 65.81
C PRO A 273 -12.63 5.53 64.75
N ASP A 274 -12.99 6.70 65.27
CA ASP A 274 -13.33 7.97 64.60
C ASP A 274 -12.33 8.48 63.55
N GLU A 275 -12.84 8.97 62.41
CA GLU A 275 -12.08 9.69 61.40
C GLU A 275 -11.54 11.03 61.95
N GLN A 276 -10.23 11.23 61.84
CA GLN A 276 -9.60 12.55 61.97
C GLN A 276 -9.44 13.20 60.59
N PRO A 277 -9.81 14.47 60.39
CA PRO A 277 -9.62 15.15 59.11
C PRO A 277 -8.15 15.58 58.91
N LEU A 278 -7.62 15.30 57.71
CA LEU A 278 -6.31 15.77 57.24
C LEU A 278 -6.37 17.22 56.68
N PRO A 279 -5.25 17.96 56.71
CA PRO A 279 -5.21 19.41 56.50
C PRO A 279 -5.23 19.84 55.03
N ILE A 280 -5.83 21.01 54.80
CA ILE A 280 -6.00 21.68 53.51
C ILE A 280 -4.66 22.26 53.02
N SER A 281 -4.21 21.87 51.83
CA SER A 281 -3.13 22.53 51.10
C SER A 281 -3.67 23.68 50.24
N ASN A 282 -3.08 24.85 50.41
CA ASN A 282 -3.42 26.09 49.70
C ASN A 282 -3.05 26.04 48.21
N ALA A 283 -4.02 26.30 47.34
CA ALA A 283 -3.80 26.76 45.97
C ALA A 283 -4.69 27.97 45.68
N VAL A 284 -4.07 29.03 45.14
CA VAL A 284 -4.64 30.35 44.88
C VAL A 284 -5.30 30.35 43.49
N VAL A 285 -6.59 30.72 43.43
CA VAL A 285 -7.31 31.09 42.19
C VAL A 285 -8.26 32.25 42.47
N GLU A 286 -8.38 33.15 41.49
CA GLU A 286 -9.09 34.45 41.44
C GLU A 286 -10.58 34.45 41.87
N PRO A 287 -11.17 35.63 42.17
CA PRO A 287 -12.40 35.74 42.95
C PRO A 287 -13.66 35.58 42.09
N HIS A 288 -13.99 34.35 41.71
CA HIS A 288 -15.36 33.99 41.40
C HIS A 288 -15.98 33.44 42.68
N MET A 289 -17.08 34.05 43.16
CA MET A 289 -17.76 33.56 44.37
C MET A 289 -18.22 32.13 44.14
N ASP A 290 -17.67 31.18 44.90
CA ASP A 290 -18.14 29.80 44.90
C ASP A 290 -19.64 29.76 45.21
N PRO A 291 -20.46 29.01 44.46
CA PRO A 291 -21.90 28.92 44.68
C PRO A 291 -22.24 28.38 46.08
N SER A 292 -21.37 27.54 46.66
CA SER A 292 -21.44 27.08 48.05
C SER A 292 -21.25 28.22 49.06
N ARG A 293 -20.39 29.20 48.75
CA ARG A 293 -20.14 30.39 49.57
C ARG A 293 -21.26 31.43 49.45
N ALA A 294 -21.89 31.54 48.29
CA ALA A 294 -23.08 32.36 48.08
C ALA A 294 -24.31 31.81 48.82
N ALA A 295 -24.48 30.48 48.85
CA ALA A 295 -25.55 29.82 49.61
C ALA A 295 -25.38 29.96 51.13
N MET A 296 -24.13 29.94 51.63
CA MET A 296 -23.80 30.22 53.03
C MET A 296 -24.05 31.69 53.40
N LEU A 297 -23.83 32.64 52.47
CA LEU A 297 -24.15 34.06 52.69
C LEU A 297 -25.66 34.33 52.73
N ALA A 298 -26.46 33.47 52.10
CA ALA A 298 -27.93 33.51 52.13
C ALA A 298 -28.53 32.87 53.41
N GLY A 299 -27.69 32.43 54.36
CA GLY A 299 -28.12 31.95 55.68
C GLY A 299 -28.64 30.51 55.73
N LYS A 300 -28.46 29.72 54.65
CA LYS A 300 -28.80 28.30 54.65
C LYS A 300 -27.63 27.45 55.14
N SER A 301 -27.92 26.36 55.84
CA SER A 301 -26.87 25.42 56.27
C SER A 301 -26.27 24.70 55.05
N ARG A 302 -25.00 24.29 55.14
CA ARG A 302 -24.29 23.58 54.04
C ARG A 302 -25.06 22.34 53.59
N GLU A 303 -25.62 21.59 54.53
CA GLU A 303 -26.42 20.39 54.27
C GLU A 303 -27.73 20.69 53.51
N GLU A 304 -28.37 21.82 53.77
CA GLU A 304 -29.58 22.23 53.04
C GLU A 304 -29.24 22.71 51.63
N ALA A 305 -28.11 23.41 51.45
CA ALA A 305 -27.62 23.84 50.14
C ALA A 305 -27.23 22.63 49.27
N GLU A 306 -26.58 21.63 49.85
CA GLU A 306 -26.25 20.36 49.19
C GLU A 306 -27.52 19.56 48.84
N LYS A 307 -28.52 19.50 49.73
CA LYS A 307 -29.82 18.86 49.46
C LYS A 307 -30.62 19.58 48.36
N GLU A 308 -30.64 20.91 48.33
CA GLU A 308 -31.27 21.68 47.26
C GLU A 308 -30.53 21.49 45.93
N TYR A 309 -29.20 21.44 45.96
CA TYR A 309 -28.37 21.15 44.78
C TYR A 309 -28.63 19.73 44.25
N GLU A 310 -28.66 18.72 45.11
CA GLU A 310 -29.02 17.35 44.74
C GLU A 310 -30.45 17.22 44.23
N ALA A 311 -31.41 17.93 44.84
CA ALA A 311 -32.79 17.95 44.38
C ALA A 311 -32.91 18.60 42.98
N ASN A 312 -32.21 19.70 42.74
CA ASN A 312 -32.15 20.36 41.43
C ASN A 312 -31.43 19.50 40.39
N LEU A 313 -30.39 18.75 40.79
CA LEU A 313 -29.65 17.86 39.91
C LEU A 313 -30.47 16.60 39.57
N ARG A 314 -31.26 16.07 40.52
CA ARG A 314 -32.27 15.04 40.24
C ARG A 314 -33.39 15.57 39.33
N GLN A 315 -33.86 16.80 39.55
CA GLN A 315 -34.84 17.43 38.65
C GLN A 315 -34.27 17.66 37.25
N LEU A 316 -33.01 18.09 37.11
CA LEU A 316 -32.34 18.22 35.82
C LEU A 316 -32.11 16.88 35.12
N LYS A 317 -31.83 15.81 35.87
CA LYS A 317 -31.77 14.43 35.33
C LYS A 317 -33.14 13.92 34.86
N LEU A 318 -34.24 14.37 35.49
CA LEU A 318 -35.61 14.04 35.07
C LEU A 318 -36.13 14.95 33.94
N GLU A 319 -35.64 16.20 33.85
CA GLU A 319 -35.96 17.19 32.82
C GLU A 319 -34.87 17.32 31.74
N THR A 320 -34.22 16.21 31.35
CA THR A 320 -33.30 16.24 30.22
C THR A 320 -34.07 16.50 28.92
N ARG A 321 -34.25 17.77 28.57
CA ARG A 321 -34.74 18.18 27.25
C ARG A 321 -33.68 17.80 26.22
N SER A 322 -34.11 17.28 25.08
CA SER A 322 -33.21 16.93 23.96
C SER A 322 -32.32 18.12 23.61
N LYS A 323 -31.00 17.93 23.62
CA LYS A 323 -30.05 18.94 23.17
C LYS A 323 -30.08 18.96 21.63
N PRO A 324 -30.20 20.14 20.98
CA PRO A 324 -30.02 20.23 19.54
C PRO A 324 -28.62 19.74 19.17
N SER A 325 -28.51 18.64 18.42
CA SER A 325 -27.24 18.06 17.98
C SER A 325 -26.57 18.88 16.87
N VAL A 326 -27.35 19.63 16.09
CA VAL A 326 -26.88 20.31 14.88
C VAL A 326 -26.91 21.83 15.05
N ARG A 327 -25.82 22.50 14.66
CA ARG A 327 -25.74 23.96 14.56
C ARG A 327 -26.84 24.47 13.61
N THR A 328 -27.53 25.55 13.99
CA THR A 328 -28.45 26.25 13.09
C THR A 328 -27.66 26.85 11.90
N LYS A 329 -27.79 26.22 10.73
CA LYS A 329 -27.19 26.68 9.46
C LYS A 329 -27.94 27.90 8.93
N THR A 330 -27.23 28.83 8.28
CA THR A 330 -27.85 29.96 7.58
C THR A 330 -28.57 29.49 6.31
N ASP A 331 -29.51 30.28 5.79
CA ASP A 331 -30.24 29.92 4.56
C ASP A 331 -29.30 29.83 3.35
N GLU A 332 -28.23 30.63 3.31
CA GLU A 332 -27.18 30.55 2.28
C GLU A 332 -26.37 29.26 2.38
N GLU A 333 -26.01 28.83 3.59
CA GLU A 333 -25.31 27.56 3.81
C GLU A 333 -26.18 26.35 3.43
N LYS A 334 -27.48 26.39 3.74
CA LYS A 334 -28.43 25.35 3.33
C LYS A 334 -28.56 25.29 1.80
N ALA A 335 -28.71 26.44 1.15
CA ALA A 335 -28.78 26.52 -0.30
C ALA A 335 -27.49 26.02 -0.97
N ALA A 336 -26.32 26.32 -0.39
CA ALA A 336 -25.04 25.81 -0.89
C ALA A 336 -24.91 24.29 -0.71
N GLN A 337 -25.34 23.74 0.42
CA GLN A 337 -25.34 22.29 0.65
C GLN A 337 -26.32 21.56 -0.27
N GLU A 338 -27.51 22.10 -0.49
CA GLU A 338 -28.47 21.56 -1.47
C GLU A 338 -27.91 21.62 -2.89
N ALA A 339 -27.24 22.70 -3.27
CA ALA A 339 -26.58 22.81 -4.57
C ALA A 339 -25.48 21.76 -4.73
N ALA A 340 -24.59 21.61 -3.75
CA ALA A 340 -23.54 20.58 -3.75
C ALA A 340 -24.13 19.16 -3.83
N ARG A 341 -25.19 18.88 -3.05
CA ARG A 341 -25.93 17.61 -3.10
C ARG A 341 -26.49 17.34 -4.49
N LEU A 342 -27.10 18.35 -5.14
CA LEU A 342 -27.63 18.20 -6.50
C LEU A 342 -26.55 17.98 -7.56
N GLU A 343 -25.40 18.65 -7.44
CA GLU A 343 -24.25 18.46 -8.31
C GLU A 343 -23.64 17.05 -8.17
N GLU A 344 -23.49 16.57 -6.93
CA GLU A 344 -23.04 15.21 -6.65
C GLU A 344 -24.03 14.16 -7.20
N LEU A 345 -25.34 14.35 -7.01
CA LEU A 345 -26.36 13.46 -7.55
C LEU A 345 -26.35 13.45 -9.09
N GLU A 346 -26.11 14.59 -9.75
CA GLU A 346 -25.98 14.63 -11.21
C GLU A 346 -24.67 13.95 -11.67
N ARG A 347 -23.56 14.11 -10.95
CA ARG A 347 -22.30 13.37 -11.21
C ARG A 347 -22.50 11.86 -11.08
N LYS A 348 -23.07 11.40 -9.97
CA LYS A 348 -23.43 9.99 -9.72
C LYS A 348 -24.36 9.45 -10.81
N ARG A 349 -25.32 10.26 -11.26
CA ARG A 349 -26.24 9.91 -12.35
C ARG A 349 -25.53 9.78 -13.70
N ILE A 350 -24.59 10.68 -14.03
CA ILE A 350 -23.80 10.59 -15.27
C ILE A 350 -22.89 9.35 -15.24
N ARG A 351 -22.24 9.06 -14.11
CA ARG A 351 -21.43 7.85 -13.88
C ARG A 351 -22.23 6.57 -14.16
N ARG A 352 -23.41 6.45 -13.53
CA ARG A 352 -24.36 5.34 -13.77
C ARG A 352 -24.85 5.27 -15.21
N MET A 353 -25.04 6.41 -15.88
CA MET A 353 -25.46 6.45 -17.29
C MET A 353 -24.38 5.89 -18.23
N LYS A 354 -23.10 6.16 -17.93
CA LYS A 354 -21.95 5.62 -18.68
C LYS A 354 -21.71 4.14 -18.40
N GLY A 355 -22.10 3.65 -17.21
CA GLY A 355 -21.85 2.27 -16.78
C GLY A 355 -20.45 2.07 -16.22
N GLU A 356 -19.82 3.14 -15.72
CA GLU A 356 -18.56 3.07 -14.97
C GLU A 356 -18.86 2.37 -13.63
N ALA A 357 -18.00 1.43 -13.21
CA ALA A 357 -18.16 0.72 -11.93
C ALA A 357 -18.24 1.75 -10.78
N GLU A 358 -19.18 1.53 -9.86
CA GLU A 358 -19.17 2.20 -8.56
C GLU A 358 -17.95 1.66 -7.82
N SER A 359 -16.79 2.30 -8.00
CA SER A 359 -15.67 2.14 -7.08
C SER A 359 -16.22 2.54 -5.72
N SER A 360 -16.12 1.63 -4.75
CA SER A 360 -16.50 1.85 -3.37
C SER A 360 -15.97 3.20 -2.92
N GLU A 361 -16.80 3.96 -2.20
CA GLU A 361 -16.57 5.34 -1.77
C GLU A 361 -15.35 5.53 -0.82
N ASP A 362 -14.41 4.58 -0.76
CA ASP A 362 -13.16 4.61 0.03
C ASP A 362 -11.92 5.02 -0.79
N GLU A 363 -12.06 5.38 -2.06
CA GLU A 363 -10.99 6.01 -2.86
C GLU A 363 -11.30 7.51 -3.05
N GLU A 364 -11.32 8.27 -1.95
CA GLU A 364 -11.27 9.73 -2.02
C GLU A 364 -9.82 10.22 -2.12
N ASP A 365 -9.61 11.09 -3.11
CA ASP A 365 -8.52 12.06 -3.28
C ASP A 365 -7.09 11.54 -3.50
N ASP A 366 -6.84 11.01 -4.70
CA ASP A 366 -5.62 11.40 -5.42
C ASP A 366 -5.96 12.53 -6.40
N GLU A 367 -5.47 13.72 -6.07
CA GLU A 367 -5.54 14.93 -6.88
C GLU A 367 -4.84 14.68 -8.23
N ALA A 368 -5.60 14.26 -9.23
CA ALA A 368 -5.09 14.00 -10.58
C ALA A 368 -4.59 15.31 -11.21
N GLY A 369 -3.27 15.47 -11.25
CA GLY A 369 -2.60 16.38 -12.16
C GLY A 369 -2.97 16.05 -13.62
N PRO A 370 -2.87 17.01 -14.54
CA PRO A 370 -3.17 16.72 -15.94
C PRO A 370 -2.09 15.78 -16.49
N ASP A 371 -2.54 14.64 -17.02
CA ASP A 371 -1.78 13.64 -17.80
C ASP A 371 -1.56 12.28 -17.09
N GLU A 372 -2.63 11.59 -16.69
CA GLU A 372 -2.60 10.11 -16.62
C GLU A 372 -3.82 9.51 -17.34
N ASP A 373 -3.59 9.07 -18.57
CA ASP A 373 -4.51 8.26 -19.36
C ASP A 373 -4.60 6.86 -18.73
N VAL A 374 -5.69 6.59 -18.01
CA VAL A 374 -6.04 5.24 -17.56
C VAL A 374 -6.49 4.44 -18.79
N ASP A 375 -5.56 3.68 -19.35
CA ASP A 375 -5.82 2.74 -20.45
C ASP A 375 -6.72 1.60 -19.96
N VAL A 376 -8.00 1.64 -20.35
CA VAL A 376 -8.92 0.51 -20.19
C VAL A 376 -8.43 -0.61 -21.11
N ASP A 377 -8.06 -1.75 -20.53
CA ASP A 377 -7.55 -2.91 -21.25
C ASP A 377 -8.68 -3.59 -22.05
N ASP A 378 -8.83 -3.20 -23.32
CA ASP A 378 -9.77 -3.76 -24.29
C ASP A 378 -9.61 -5.29 -24.51
N ALA A 379 -8.57 -5.93 -23.97
CA ALA A 379 -8.32 -7.37 -24.10
C ALA A 379 -9.27 -8.25 -23.26
N GLU A 380 -9.79 -7.75 -22.13
CA GLU A 380 -10.71 -8.51 -21.28
C GLU A 380 -12.09 -8.72 -21.94
N ALA A 381 -12.55 -7.74 -22.73
CA ALA A 381 -13.83 -7.80 -23.43
C ALA A 381 -13.89 -8.88 -24.54
N PHE A 382 -12.75 -9.44 -24.95
CA PHE A 382 -12.65 -10.43 -26.02
C PHE A 382 -12.31 -11.86 -25.53
N GLY A 383 -12.28 -12.11 -24.22
CA GLY A 383 -12.10 -13.45 -23.66
C GLY A 383 -10.73 -14.07 -23.94
N LEU A 384 -9.71 -13.24 -24.12
CA LEU A 384 -8.32 -13.65 -24.37
C LEU A 384 -7.42 -13.49 -23.13
N SER A 385 -7.96 -13.65 -21.92
CA SER A 385 -7.10 -13.65 -20.74
C SER A 385 -6.19 -14.89 -20.79
N ALA A 386 -4.88 -14.65 -20.68
CA ALA A 386 -3.94 -15.71 -20.37
C ALA A 386 -4.27 -16.23 -18.96
N PRO A 387 -4.17 -17.54 -18.69
CA PRO A 387 -4.44 -18.04 -17.35
C PRO A 387 -3.44 -17.44 -16.39
N ASP A 388 -3.96 -16.71 -15.39
CA ASP A 388 -3.19 -16.19 -14.27
C ASP A 388 -2.42 -17.32 -13.61
N LEU A 389 -1.11 -17.25 -13.76
CA LEU A 389 -0.14 -18.14 -13.15
C LEU A 389 0.31 -17.56 -11.80
N ASP A 390 -0.64 -17.11 -10.98
CA ASP A 390 -0.41 -16.59 -9.62
C ASP A 390 -1.44 -17.13 -8.62
N THR A 391 -1.56 -18.46 -8.58
CA THR A 391 -2.04 -19.19 -7.39
C THR A 391 -1.03 -20.25 -7.00
N THR A 392 0.21 -19.83 -6.76
CA THR A 392 1.13 -20.65 -5.97
C THR A 392 0.79 -20.45 -4.49
N HIS A 393 -0.14 -21.28 -4.01
CA HIS A 393 -0.29 -21.55 -2.60
C HIS A 393 1.08 -21.77 -1.98
N LYS A 394 1.39 -20.99 -0.93
CA LYS A 394 2.48 -21.25 0.00
C LYS A 394 2.50 -22.75 0.30
N LYS A 395 3.56 -23.42 -0.12
CA LYS A 395 3.87 -24.77 0.30
C LYS A 395 4.46 -24.63 1.71
N GLU A 396 3.57 -24.58 2.71
CA GLU A 396 3.95 -24.79 4.10
C GLU A 396 4.63 -26.16 4.17
N LEU A 397 5.88 -26.12 4.63
CA LEU A 397 6.66 -27.30 4.92
C LEU A 397 6.17 -27.82 6.26
N ASP A 398 5.56 -29.00 6.19
CA ASP A 398 5.25 -29.90 7.28
C ASP A 398 6.53 -30.16 8.09
N VAL A 399 6.67 -29.49 9.23
CA VAL A 399 7.63 -29.84 10.28
C VAL A 399 6.80 -30.41 11.40
N GLU A 400 6.80 -31.74 11.48
CA GLU A 400 6.36 -32.52 12.64
C GLU A 400 7.25 -32.11 13.82
N ASP A 401 6.70 -31.38 14.80
CA ASP A 401 7.23 -31.37 16.16
C ASP A 401 6.05 -31.55 17.12
N GLU A 402 6.15 -32.65 17.87
CA GLU A 402 5.25 -33.13 18.90
C GLU A 402 5.21 -32.14 20.08
N ASP A 403 4.01 -31.81 20.59
CA ASP A 403 3.68 -31.63 22.02
C ASP A 403 2.25 -31.07 22.18
N GLU A 404 1.29 -31.99 22.14
CA GLU A 404 -0.12 -31.76 22.46
C GLU A 404 -0.31 -31.75 23.98
N PHE A 405 -0.33 -30.54 24.57
CA PHE A 405 -0.70 -30.36 25.97
C PHE A 405 -2.24 -30.28 26.09
N LEU A 406 -2.82 -31.41 26.50
CA LEU A 406 -4.21 -31.54 26.94
C LEU A 406 -4.51 -30.58 28.11
N LEU A 407 -5.48 -29.69 27.94
CA LEU A 407 -6.23 -29.12 29.07
C LEU A 407 -7.69 -29.58 28.98
N ASP A 408 -8.10 -30.25 30.05
CA ASP A 408 -9.40 -30.90 30.24
C ASP A 408 -10.58 -29.90 30.25
N ASP A 409 -11.60 -30.22 29.45
CA ASP A 409 -12.96 -29.67 29.45
C ASP A 409 -13.81 -30.24 30.62
N ASP A 410 -13.54 -29.85 31.87
CA ASP A 410 -14.50 -30.10 32.96
C ASP A 410 -14.47 -29.06 34.10
N LEU A 411 -14.86 -27.82 33.80
CA LEU A 411 -15.24 -26.84 34.82
C LEU A 411 -16.49 -26.06 34.38
N ILE A 412 -17.61 -26.79 34.29
CA ILE A 412 -18.95 -26.20 34.29
C ILE A 412 -19.29 -25.78 35.72
N ALA A 413 -19.45 -24.47 35.93
CA ALA A 413 -20.32 -23.95 36.97
C ALA A 413 -21.05 -22.71 36.43
N SER A 414 -22.20 -22.97 35.82
CA SER A 414 -23.30 -22.02 35.72
C SER A 414 -23.90 -21.85 37.11
N ASP A 415 -23.95 -20.62 37.64
CA ASP A 415 -25.20 -20.00 38.14
C ASP A 415 -25.02 -18.53 38.56
N SER A 416 -26.08 -17.75 38.30
CA SER A 416 -26.51 -16.50 38.96
C SER A 416 -25.81 -15.13 38.70
N GLU A 417 -26.55 -14.29 37.97
CA GLU A 417 -26.65 -12.81 38.03
C GLU A 417 -26.52 -12.23 39.47
N PRO A 418 -26.07 -10.96 39.69
CA PRO A 418 -26.57 -9.76 38.99
C PRO A 418 -25.57 -8.60 38.74
N GLU A 419 -26.07 -7.63 37.96
CA GLU A 419 -25.55 -6.27 37.75
C GLU A 419 -24.92 -5.62 38.99
N MET A 420 -23.81 -4.89 38.78
CA MET A 420 -23.63 -3.51 39.29
C MET A 420 -22.41 -2.87 38.60
N ALA A 421 -22.64 -1.63 38.17
CA ALA A 421 -21.77 -0.80 37.36
C ALA A 421 -20.44 -0.40 38.02
N SER A 422 -19.38 -0.29 37.21
CA SER A 422 -18.46 0.85 37.24
C SER A 422 -17.67 0.94 35.93
N GLU A 423 -17.94 2.01 35.20
CA GLU A 423 -17.19 2.55 34.06
C GLU A 423 -15.70 2.76 34.39
N GLN A 424 -14.78 2.39 33.49
CA GLN A 424 -13.73 3.32 33.04
C GLN A 424 -13.09 2.88 31.72
N ASP A 425 -13.31 3.71 30.70
CA ASP A 425 -12.58 3.94 29.44
C ASP A 425 -11.96 2.77 28.66
N SER A 426 -12.57 2.50 27.52
CA SER A 426 -11.84 2.12 26.31
C SER A 426 -12.44 2.92 25.15
N GLU A 427 -11.64 3.81 24.57
CA GLU A 427 -12.00 4.59 23.40
C GLU A 427 -12.28 3.65 22.23
N GLU A 428 -13.56 3.39 21.97
CA GLU A 428 -14.03 2.76 20.75
C GLU A 428 -14.43 3.85 19.76
N SER A 429 -13.76 3.85 18.62
CA SER A 429 -14.04 4.69 17.48
C SER A 429 -15.46 4.39 16.99
N GLY A 430 -16.41 5.19 17.45
CA GLY A 430 -17.77 5.20 16.94
C GLY A 430 -17.72 5.59 15.48
N SER A 431 -17.97 4.62 14.61
CA SER A 431 -18.52 4.86 13.28
C SER A 431 -19.78 5.69 13.48
N ASP A 432 -19.63 7.00 13.30
CA ASP A 432 -20.71 7.97 13.27
C ASP A 432 -21.49 7.65 11.99
N SER A 433 -22.44 6.72 12.08
CA SER A 433 -23.48 6.63 11.08
C SER A 433 -24.27 7.93 11.20
N ASP A 434 -23.81 8.95 10.48
CA ASP A 434 -24.53 10.17 10.19
C ASP A 434 -25.95 9.75 9.82
N VAL A 435 -26.86 9.85 10.78
CA VAL A 435 -28.29 9.76 10.51
C VAL A 435 -28.58 11.06 9.79
N GLN A 436 -28.30 11.07 8.48
CA GLN A 436 -28.75 12.11 7.59
C GLN A 436 -30.24 12.22 7.85
N ASP A 437 -30.63 13.35 8.42
CA ASP A 437 -31.98 13.86 8.44
C ASP A 437 -32.37 14.05 6.97
N ASP A 438 -32.71 12.93 6.33
CA ASP A 438 -33.31 12.86 5.02
C ASP A 438 -34.65 13.58 5.17
N GLY A 439 -34.66 14.89 4.89
CA GLY A 439 -35.79 15.83 5.04
C GLY A 439 -37.09 15.42 4.34
N ASP A 440 -37.63 14.26 4.71
CA ASP A 440 -38.76 13.54 4.13
C ASP A 440 -39.76 13.11 5.22
N ASP A 441 -39.48 13.45 6.49
CA ASP A 441 -40.49 13.47 7.55
C ASP A 441 -41.64 14.43 7.19
N ASP A 442 -41.49 15.34 6.23
CA ASP A 442 -42.54 16.26 5.75
C ASP A 442 -43.86 15.59 5.33
N PHE A 443 -43.84 14.32 4.90
CA PHE A 443 -45.06 13.61 4.51
C PHE A 443 -45.74 12.85 5.66
N VAL A 444 -45.01 12.58 6.74
CA VAL A 444 -45.51 11.93 7.97
C VAL A 444 -45.81 12.98 9.06
N ASN A 445 -45.09 14.10 9.06
CA ASN A 445 -45.13 15.21 10.03
C ASN A 445 -46.48 15.95 10.11
N GLY A 446 -47.40 15.72 9.17
CA GLY A 446 -48.77 16.22 9.25
C GLY A 446 -49.59 15.61 10.40
N LEU A 447 -49.12 14.54 11.03
CA LEU A 447 -49.77 13.84 12.14
C LEU A 447 -48.87 13.84 13.39
N VAL A 448 -48.80 14.98 14.07
CA VAL A 448 -48.38 15.00 15.48
C VAL A 448 -49.38 14.15 16.26
N LEU A 449 -48.97 12.95 16.68
CA LEU A 449 -49.65 12.18 17.71
C LEU A 449 -49.79 13.09 18.94
N PRO A 450 -51.01 13.34 19.47
CA PRO A 450 -51.15 14.06 20.72
C PRO A 450 -50.49 13.22 21.81
N GLN A 451 -49.33 13.67 22.28
CA GLN A 451 -48.77 13.21 23.53
C GLN A 451 -49.75 13.63 24.61
N GLU A 452 -50.28 12.67 25.38
CA GLU A 452 -51.20 12.94 26.47
C GLU A 452 -50.54 13.87 27.49
N VAL A 453 -50.91 15.15 27.45
CA VAL A 453 -50.66 16.09 28.54
C VAL A 453 -51.90 16.93 28.76
N GLN A 454 -52.33 16.92 30.02
CA GLN A 454 -53.57 17.47 30.52
C GLN A 454 -53.71 18.97 30.24
N SER A 455 -54.89 19.34 29.74
CA SER A 455 -55.58 20.64 29.86
C SER A 455 -54.76 21.94 29.74
N ALA A 456 -54.86 22.60 28.59
CA ALA A 456 -55.04 24.05 28.53
C ALA A 456 -55.69 24.45 27.19
N ALA A 457 -56.89 25.03 27.26
CA ALA A 457 -57.63 25.51 26.11
C ALA A 457 -56.96 26.75 25.48
N LYS A 458 -56.86 26.78 24.14
CA LYS A 458 -56.97 28.00 23.34
C LYS A 458 -57.35 27.69 21.89
N THR A 459 -58.41 28.37 21.48
CA THR A 459 -59.11 28.36 20.19
C THR A 459 -58.31 28.97 19.05
N ALA A 460 -58.24 28.29 17.90
CA ALA A 460 -58.17 28.90 16.58
C ALA A 460 -58.76 27.94 15.53
N THR A 461 -59.62 28.52 14.70
CA THR A 461 -60.54 27.97 13.69
C THR A 461 -59.94 26.98 12.69
N LYS A 462 -60.54 25.77 12.61
CA LYS A 462 -60.39 24.84 11.47
C LYS A 462 -61.71 24.73 10.70
N THR A 463 -61.58 24.75 9.38
CA THR A 463 -62.58 24.35 8.39
C THR A 463 -62.93 22.85 8.51
N PRO A 464 -64.11 22.39 8.04
CA PRO A 464 -64.67 21.10 8.40
C PRO A 464 -64.36 20.01 7.38
N THR A 465 -63.79 18.86 7.77
CA THR A 465 -63.86 17.61 6.98
C THR A 465 -63.74 16.32 7.83
N SER A 466 -64.67 15.39 7.56
CA SER A 466 -64.77 13.93 7.85
C SER A 466 -64.45 13.36 9.24
N SER A 467 -65.44 13.41 10.14
CA SER A 467 -65.46 12.74 11.45
C SER A 467 -65.78 11.22 11.43
N LYS A 468 -65.37 10.47 10.39
CA LYS A 468 -65.70 9.03 10.24
C LYS A 468 -64.53 8.06 10.03
N LEU A 469 -63.30 8.53 9.82
CA LEU A 469 -62.15 7.63 9.60
C LEU A 469 -61.48 7.25 10.92
N ALA A 470 -61.29 5.94 11.13
CA ALA A 470 -60.58 5.41 12.29
C ALA A 470 -59.17 6.00 12.43
N TYR A 471 -58.76 6.34 13.66
CA TYR A 471 -57.45 6.95 13.92
C TYR A 471 -56.31 5.94 13.80
N THR A 472 -56.57 4.68 14.21
CA THR A 472 -55.61 3.57 14.19
C THR A 472 -56.02 2.50 13.18
N PHE A 473 -55.07 2.02 12.39
CA PHE A 473 -55.26 0.92 11.45
C PHE A 473 -54.21 -0.17 11.68
N PRO A 474 -54.56 -1.46 11.57
CA PRO A 474 -53.57 -2.53 11.51
C PRO A 474 -52.75 -2.42 10.21
N CYS A 475 -51.47 -2.79 10.24
CA CYS A 475 -50.64 -2.85 9.02
C CYS A 475 -51.02 -4.11 8.24
N PRO A 476 -51.59 -4.00 7.02
CA PRO A 476 -52.05 -5.16 6.27
C PRO A 476 -50.87 -5.86 5.59
N GLN A 477 -50.79 -7.17 5.75
CA GLN A 477 -49.72 -8.00 5.17
C GLN A 477 -50.13 -8.58 3.82
N THR A 478 -51.43 -8.72 3.58
CA THR A 478 -51.99 -9.21 2.32
C THR A 478 -52.89 -8.18 1.65
N HIS A 479 -53.07 -8.31 0.34
CA HIS A 479 -53.95 -7.42 -0.42
C HIS A 479 -55.42 -7.54 0.00
N GLU A 480 -55.87 -8.75 0.38
CA GLU A 480 -57.23 -9.00 0.86
C GLU A 480 -57.50 -8.28 2.19
N GLU A 481 -56.56 -8.35 3.14
CA GLU A 481 -56.61 -7.58 4.40
C GLU A 481 -56.69 -6.08 4.14
N PHE A 482 -55.92 -5.56 3.17
CA PHE A 482 -55.99 -4.14 2.86
C PHE A 482 -57.34 -3.72 2.28
N LEU A 483 -57.93 -4.55 1.42
CA LEU A 483 -59.28 -4.30 0.92
C LEU A 483 -60.29 -4.29 2.09
N GLU A 484 -60.16 -5.17 3.08
CA GLU A 484 -61.00 -5.17 4.28
C GLU A 484 -60.92 -3.88 5.07
N VAL A 485 -59.70 -3.35 5.26
CA VAL A 485 -59.48 -2.06 5.93
C VAL A 485 -60.13 -0.90 5.17
N VAL A 486 -60.19 -0.99 3.83
CA VAL A 486 -60.66 0.08 2.95
C VAL A 486 -62.17 0.00 2.64
N LYS A 487 -62.84 -1.15 2.83
CA LYS A 487 -64.25 -1.40 2.45
C LYS A 487 -65.24 -0.30 2.83
N ASP A 488 -65.07 0.30 4.01
CA ASP A 488 -65.99 1.31 4.56
C ASP A 488 -65.56 2.77 4.31
N SER A 489 -64.45 2.99 3.60
CA SER A 489 -63.84 4.31 3.37
C SER A 489 -64.06 4.84 1.95
N GLU A 490 -64.13 6.16 1.82
CA GLU A 490 -64.19 6.80 0.49
C GLU A 490 -62.81 6.75 -0.20
N VAL A 491 -62.79 6.55 -1.52
CA VAL A 491 -61.55 6.47 -2.33
C VAL A 491 -60.68 7.73 -2.18
N ALA A 492 -61.29 8.89 -1.90
CA ALA A 492 -60.57 10.14 -1.66
C ALA A 492 -59.73 10.13 -0.36
N ASP A 493 -60.12 9.30 0.61
CA ASP A 493 -59.48 9.21 1.93
C ASP A 493 -58.33 8.20 1.97
N LEU A 494 -58.18 7.36 0.94
CA LEU A 494 -57.10 6.36 0.81
C LEU A 494 -55.69 6.90 1.12
N PRO A 495 -55.27 8.08 0.62
CA PRO A 495 -53.95 8.60 0.92
C PRO A 495 -53.77 8.87 2.43
N THR A 496 -54.82 9.34 3.10
CA THR A 496 -54.78 9.61 4.55
C THR A 496 -54.71 8.32 5.36
N ILE A 497 -55.34 7.24 4.89
CA ILE A 497 -55.25 5.91 5.52
C ILE A 497 -53.81 5.38 5.41
N VAL A 498 -53.21 5.43 4.22
CA VAL A 498 -51.82 5.03 3.99
C VAL A 498 -50.85 5.88 4.82
N GLN A 499 -51.09 7.19 4.91
CA GLN A 499 -50.32 8.09 5.76
C GLN A 499 -50.39 7.68 7.24
N ARG A 500 -51.59 7.36 7.76
CA ARG A 500 -51.78 6.91 9.15
C ARG A 500 -51.11 5.57 9.41
N ILE A 501 -51.22 4.60 8.51
CA ILE A 501 -50.53 3.30 8.62
C ILE A 501 -49.01 3.53 8.69
N ARG A 502 -48.45 4.36 7.80
CA ARG A 502 -47.01 4.67 7.81
C ARG A 502 -46.55 5.38 9.08
N ALA A 503 -47.37 6.29 9.63
CA ALA A 503 -47.05 6.98 10.88
C ALA A 503 -47.07 6.03 12.09
N LEU A 504 -48.05 5.12 12.16
CA LEU A 504 -48.20 4.16 13.26
C LEU A 504 -47.09 3.10 13.27
N TYR A 505 -46.63 2.68 12.10
CA TYR A 505 -45.60 1.66 11.94
C TYR A 505 -44.25 2.26 11.53
N HIS A 506 -43.96 3.51 11.90
CA HIS A 506 -42.67 4.11 11.58
C HIS A 506 -41.53 3.35 12.30
N LYS A 507 -40.37 3.24 11.61
CA LYS A 507 -39.22 2.41 12.03
C LYS A 507 -38.69 2.74 13.43
N GLY A 508 -38.82 3.99 13.86
CA GLY A 508 -38.35 4.45 15.18
C GLY A 508 -39.29 4.18 16.37
N LEU A 509 -40.49 3.62 16.17
CA LEU A 509 -41.44 3.37 17.28
C LEU A 509 -41.27 2.00 17.93
N ALA A 510 -41.05 0.95 17.13
CA ALA A 510 -40.91 -0.42 17.62
C ALA A 510 -40.09 -1.29 16.66
N GLU A 511 -39.32 -2.21 17.23
CA GLU A 511 -38.57 -3.23 16.49
C GLU A 511 -39.54 -4.16 15.72
N GLY A 512 -39.19 -4.50 14.47
CA GLY A 512 -40.05 -5.29 13.56
C GLY A 512 -41.12 -4.49 12.80
N ASN A 513 -41.24 -3.18 13.01
CA ASN A 513 -42.13 -2.34 12.18
C ASN A 513 -41.64 -2.17 10.74
N GLN A 514 -40.32 -2.19 10.52
CA GLN A 514 -39.73 -2.06 9.19
C GLN A 514 -40.17 -3.21 8.26
N GLU A 515 -40.10 -4.47 8.71
CA GLU A 515 -40.54 -5.63 7.93
C GLU A 515 -42.04 -5.57 7.57
N LYS A 516 -42.87 -5.04 8.48
CA LYS A 516 -44.30 -4.80 8.22
C LYS A 516 -44.50 -3.70 7.17
N LEU A 517 -43.68 -2.65 7.18
CA LEU A 517 -43.73 -1.63 6.15
C LEU A 517 -43.22 -2.13 4.79
N ASP A 518 -42.21 -3.00 4.78
CA ASP A 518 -41.67 -3.60 3.56
C ASP A 518 -42.70 -4.49 2.87
N THR A 519 -43.37 -5.35 3.63
CA THR A 519 -44.49 -6.17 3.13
C THR A 519 -45.67 -5.31 2.67
N PHE A 520 -46.00 -4.26 3.44
CA PHE A 520 -47.03 -3.30 3.06
C PHE A 520 -46.69 -2.54 1.76
N ALA A 521 -45.42 -2.27 1.48
CA ALA A 521 -45.00 -1.65 0.21
C ALA A 521 -45.38 -2.52 -1.00
N GLY A 522 -45.22 -3.84 -0.87
CA GLY A 522 -45.68 -4.83 -1.85
C GLY A 522 -47.21 -4.82 -2.02
N VAL A 523 -47.94 -4.84 -0.91
CA VAL A 523 -49.42 -4.77 -0.90
C VAL A 523 -49.93 -3.49 -1.55
N LEU A 524 -49.28 -2.35 -1.26
CA LEU A 524 -49.63 -1.05 -1.82
C LEU A 524 -49.37 -1.02 -3.33
N THR A 525 -48.26 -1.59 -3.80
CA THR A 525 -47.95 -1.72 -5.23
C THR A 525 -49.03 -2.52 -5.96
N HIS A 526 -49.46 -3.66 -5.39
CA HIS A 526 -50.57 -4.44 -5.94
C HIS A 526 -51.90 -3.68 -5.90
N HIS A 527 -52.16 -2.92 -4.85
CA HIS A 527 -53.39 -2.14 -4.74
C HIS A 527 -53.46 -0.98 -5.73
N ILE A 528 -52.35 -0.32 -6.04
CA ILE A 528 -52.29 0.71 -7.08
C ILE A 528 -52.66 0.12 -8.46
N ALA A 529 -52.14 -1.08 -8.77
CA ALA A 529 -52.50 -1.79 -9.99
C ALA A 529 -53.98 -2.20 -10.01
N PHE A 530 -54.50 -2.67 -8.87
CA PHE A 530 -55.92 -3.03 -8.70
C PHE A 530 -56.85 -1.83 -8.94
N LEU A 531 -56.60 -0.69 -8.28
CA LEU A 531 -57.40 0.53 -8.44
C LEU A 531 -57.45 1.02 -9.89
N GLY A 532 -56.35 0.87 -10.64
CA GLY A 532 -56.31 1.20 -12.06
C GLY A 532 -57.20 0.32 -12.93
N ASN A 533 -57.50 -0.91 -12.48
CA ASN A 533 -58.24 -1.90 -13.25
C ASN A 533 -59.75 -1.97 -12.90
N THR A 534 -60.13 -1.73 -11.64
CA THR A 534 -61.51 -1.87 -11.18
C THR A 534 -62.33 -0.59 -11.26
N ASP A 535 -61.78 0.56 -10.86
CA ASP A 535 -62.59 1.75 -10.57
C ASP A 535 -62.32 2.92 -11.53
N ASN A 536 -63.16 3.06 -12.56
CA ASN A 536 -63.13 4.20 -13.48
C ASN A 536 -63.36 5.57 -12.80
N HIS A 537 -63.88 5.57 -11.57
CA HIS A 537 -64.15 6.77 -10.76
C HIS A 537 -62.95 7.25 -9.92
N VAL A 538 -61.86 6.49 -9.80
CA VAL A 538 -60.67 6.90 -9.04
C VAL A 538 -60.10 8.19 -9.61
N THR A 539 -59.81 9.17 -8.77
CA THR A 539 -59.18 10.43 -9.19
C THR A 539 -57.68 10.23 -9.35
N PHE A 540 -57.08 10.79 -10.41
CA PHE A 540 -55.63 10.66 -10.63
C PHE A 540 -54.79 11.23 -9.47
N ALA A 541 -55.34 12.22 -8.73
CA ALA A 541 -54.71 12.77 -7.54
C ALA A 541 -54.47 11.70 -6.45
N VAL A 542 -55.41 10.74 -6.29
CA VAL A 542 -55.25 9.63 -5.35
C VAL A 542 -54.13 8.71 -5.80
N LEU A 543 -54.14 8.23 -7.05
CA LEU A 543 -53.06 7.38 -7.58
C LEU A 543 -51.69 8.04 -7.52
N GLU A 544 -51.59 9.33 -7.82
CA GLU A 544 -50.35 10.11 -7.71
C GLU A 544 -49.87 10.19 -6.26
N SER A 545 -50.76 10.45 -5.30
CA SER A 545 -50.40 10.49 -3.88
C SER A 545 -49.95 9.12 -3.35
N LEU A 546 -50.59 8.03 -3.78
CA LEU A 546 -50.18 6.66 -3.42
C LEU A 546 -48.81 6.32 -4.01
N LEU A 547 -48.54 6.68 -5.26
CA LEU A 547 -47.21 6.55 -5.87
C LEU A 547 -46.16 7.40 -5.16
N ARG A 548 -46.53 8.58 -4.65
CA ARG A 548 -45.64 9.42 -3.83
C ARG A 548 -45.35 8.81 -2.46
N HIS A 549 -46.35 8.16 -1.83
CA HIS A 549 -46.11 7.36 -0.62
C HIS A 549 -45.13 6.22 -0.91
N LEU A 550 -45.31 5.53 -2.03
CA LEU A 550 -44.44 4.44 -2.46
C LEU A 550 -43.01 4.92 -2.78
N HIS A 551 -42.87 6.08 -3.43
CA HIS A 551 -41.56 6.72 -3.66
C HIS A 551 -40.83 7.01 -2.34
N SER A 552 -41.54 7.57 -1.37
CA SER A 552 -40.98 7.84 -0.04
C SER A 552 -40.58 6.53 0.69
N MET A 553 -41.35 5.46 0.53
CA MET A 553 -40.96 4.13 1.04
C MET A 553 -39.78 3.52 0.25
N ALA A 554 -39.63 3.81 -1.03
CA ALA A 554 -38.49 3.35 -1.84
C ALA A 554 -37.17 4.00 -1.40
N LYS A 555 -37.22 5.21 -0.81
CA LYS A 555 -36.03 5.85 -0.22
C LYS A 555 -35.58 5.12 1.06
N SER A 556 -36.51 4.73 1.93
CA SER A 556 -36.20 4.02 3.17
C SER A 556 -35.85 2.54 2.97
N SER A 557 -36.53 1.89 2.02
CA SER A 557 -36.46 0.44 1.77
C SER A 557 -36.49 0.19 0.25
N PRO A 558 -35.39 0.46 -0.47
CA PRO A 558 -35.34 0.37 -1.93
C PRO A 558 -35.49 -1.07 -2.43
N GLU A 559 -34.96 -2.04 -1.71
CA GLU A 559 -35.00 -3.45 -2.10
C GLU A 559 -36.41 -4.02 -2.07
N ALA A 560 -37.16 -3.80 -0.98
CA ALA A 560 -38.53 -4.28 -0.84
C ALA A 560 -39.45 -3.71 -1.94
N VAL A 561 -39.36 -2.40 -2.20
CA VAL A 561 -40.13 -1.77 -3.28
C VAL A 561 -39.67 -2.28 -4.65
N GLY A 562 -38.35 -2.38 -4.87
CA GLY A 562 -37.78 -2.89 -6.12
C GLY A 562 -38.22 -4.32 -6.45
N THR A 563 -38.25 -5.20 -5.45
CA THR A 563 -38.76 -6.57 -5.62
C THR A 563 -40.26 -6.58 -5.94
N ALA A 564 -41.09 -5.78 -5.27
CA ALA A 564 -42.52 -5.68 -5.55
C ALA A 564 -42.82 -5.19 -6.99
N PHE A 565 -42.07 -4.23 -7.52
CA PHE A 565 -42.20 -3.84 -8.92
C PHE A 565 -41.75 -4.96 -9.87
N ARG A 566 -40.67 -5.68 -9.54
CA ARG A 566 -40.18 -6.80 -10.36
C ARG A 566 -41.16 -7.95 -10.41
N THR A 567 -41.77 -8.34 -9.28
CA THR A 567 -42.78 -9.40 -9.25
C THR A 567 -43.99 -9.02 -10.09
N HIS A 568 -44.44 -7.77 -10.03
CA HIS A 568 -45.52 -7.28 -10.90
C HIS A 568 -45.15 -7.34 -12.39
N LEU A 569 -43.93 -6.92 -12.76
CA LEU A 569 -43.44 -7.00 -14.15
C LEU A 569 -43.28 -8.44 -14.65
N GLN A 570 -42.87 -9.37 -13.78
CA GLN A 570 -42.80 -10.80 -14.08
C GLN A 570 -44.20 -11.37 -14.34
N ASN A 571 -45.19 -11.04 -13.50
CA ASN A 571 -46.57 -11.47 -13.70
C ASN A 571 -47.12 -10.98 -15.05
N ILE A 572 -46.81 -9.73 -15.45
CA ILE A 572 -47.15 -9.24 -16.80
C ILE A 572 -46.49 -10.09 -17.89
N ALA A 573 -45.20 -10.42 -17.73
CA ALA A 573 -44.45 -11.17 -18.73
C ALA A 573 -44.93 -12.62 -18.90
N ASP A 574 -45.35 -13.25 -17.82
CA ASP A 574 -45.76 -14.66 -17.78
C ASP A 574 -47.23 -14.85 -18.15
N GLU A 575 -48.13 -14.04 -17.60
CA GLU A 575 -49.58 -14.20 -17.81
C GLU A 575 -50.11 -13.42 -19.01
N ARG A 576 -49.66 -12.16 -19.20
CA ARG A 576 -50.30 -11.18 -20.10
C ARG A 576 -49.32 -10.33 -20.92
N PRO A 577 -48.37 -10.91 -21.65
CA PRO A 577 -47.26 -10.16 -22.24
C PRO A 577 -47.66 -9.15 -23.31
N LEU A 578 -48.81 -9.34 -23.97
CA LEU A 578 -49.30 -8.49 -25.06
C LEU A 578 -50.61 -7.77 -24.72
N GLN A 579 -51.13 -7.94 -23.50
CA GLN A 579 -52.39 -7.36 -23.05
C GLN A 579 -52.16 -6.56 -21.77
N LEU A 580 -51.64 -5.34 -21.95
CA LEU A 580 -51.41 -4.41 -20.83
C LEU A 580 -52.75 -3.86 -20.33
N SER A 581 -52.96 -3.96 -19.03
CA SER A 581 -54.10 -3.39 -18.32
C SER A 581 -53.83 -1.91 -17.99
N PRO A 582 -54.87 -1.10 -17.74
CA PRO A 582 -54.69 0.27 -17.30
C PRO A 582 -53.85 0.40 -16.02
N GLY A 583 -54.00 -0.55 -15.08
CA GLY A 583 -53.17 -0.64 -13.87
C GLY A 583 -51.68 -0.86 -14.17
N ASP A 584 -51.36 -1.73 -15.14
CA ASP A 584 -49.98 -1.97 -15.55
C ASP A 584 -49.33 -0.69 -16.08
N LEU A 585 -50.09 0.12 -16.84
CA LEU A 585 -49.61 1.40 -17.35
C LEU A 585 -49.34 2.39 -16.22
N VAL A 586 -50.18 2.43 -15.18
CA VAL A 586 -49.94 3.25 -13.98
C VAL A 586 -48.66 2.81 -13.28
N ILE A 587 -48.45 1.50 -13.11
CA ILE A 587 -47.23 0.95 -12.51
C ILE A 587 -45.98 1.30 -13.33
N LEU A 588 -46.02 1.12 -14.66
CA LEU A 588 -44.92 1.51 -15.55
C LEU A 588 -44.63 3.02 -15.50
N THR A 589 -45.63 3.87 -15.25
CA THR A 589 -45.36 5.29 -14.98
C THR A 589 -44.78 5.55 -13.60
N GLY A 590 -45.22 4.80 -12.58
CA GLY A 590 -44.64 4.82 -11.25
C GLY A 590 -43.14 4.52 -11.29
N VAL A 591 -42.74 3.50 -12.05
CA VAL A 591 -41.31 3.16 -12.26
C VAL A 591 -40.54 4.34 -12.84
N SER A 592 -41.12 5.08 -13.81
CA SER A 592 -40.47 6.25 -14.42
C SER A 592 -40.31 7.46 -13.49
N THR A 593 -41.08 7.51 -12.41
CA THR A 593 -41.06 8.60 -11.43
C THR A 593 -40.26 8.27 -10.18
N ILE A 594 -40.24 7.00 -9.77
CA ILE A 594 -39.58 6.51 -8.56
C ILE A 594 -38.11 6.21 -8.85
N PHE A 595 -37.82 5.56 -9.98
CA PHE A 595 -36.48 5.09 -10.31
C PHE A 595 -35.81 5.92 -11.41
N PRO A 596 -34.47 6.02 -11.38
CA PRO A 596 -33.70 6.76 -12.38
C PRO A 596 -33.72 6.05 -13.74
N THR A 597 -34.26 6.72 -14.77
CA THR A 597 -34.37 6.12 -16.12
C THR A 597 -33.13 6.33 -16.99
N SER A 598 -32.09 7.01 -16.48
CA SER A 598 -30.87 7.30 -17.24
C SER A 598 -29.79 6.23 -17.17
N ASP A 599 -29.86 5.36 -16.17
CA ASP A 599 -28.79 4.43 -15.82
C ASP A 599 -28.50 3.45 -16.96
N HIS A 600 -27.26 2.94 -17.05
CA HIS A 600 -26.86 1.98 -18.06
C HIS A 600 -27.67 0.68 -17.95
N PHE A 601 -27.70 0.14 -16.74
CA PHE A 601 -28.48 -1.02 -16.36
C PHE A 601 -29.14 -0.76 -15.00
N HIS A 602 -30.43 -1.09 -14.87
CA HIS A 602 -31.16 -0.94 -13.62
C HIS A 602 -32.13 -2.11 -13.46
N SER A 603 -32.19 -2.68 -12.24
CA SER A 603 -32.92 -3.91 -11.91
C SER A 603 -34.43 -3.86 -12.19
N VAL A 604 -35.07 -2.70 -11.98
CA VAL A 604 -36.52 -2.48 -12.24
C VAL A 604 -36.79 -1.79 -13.58
N VAL A 605 -36.09 -0.67 -13.88
CA VAL A 605 -36.33 0.16 -15.06
C VAL A 605 -36.02 -0.59 -16.36
N THR A 606 -34.93 -1.36 -16.43
CA THR A 606 -34.58 -2.09 -17.67
C THR A 606 -35.65 -3.14 -18.02
N PRO A 607 -36.13 -3.99 -17.09
CA PRO A 607 -37.29 -4.84 -17.34
C PRO A 607 -38.56 -4.07 -17.71
N ALA A 608 -38.87 -2.95 -17.04
CA ALA A 608 -40.02 -2.11 -17.40
C ALA A 608 -39.92 -1.62 -18.85
N MET A 609 -38.75 -1.13 -19.27
CA MET A 609 -38.51 -0.73 -20.65
C MET A 609 -38.64 -1.89 -21.63
N LEU A 610 -38.20 -3.09 -21.24
CA LEU A 610 -38.35 -4.31 -22.04
C LEU A 610 -39.83 -4.70 -22.20
N THR A 611 -40.65 -4.61 -21.14
CA THR A 611 -42.10 -4.85 -21.25
C THR A 611 -42.78 -3.87 -22.21
N ILE A 612 -42.41 -2.58 -22.16
CA ILE A 612 -42.88 -1.56 -23.10
C ILE A 612 -42.43 -1.90 -24.53
N GLY A 613 -41.16 -2.24 -24.72
CA GLY A 613 -40.61 -2.63 -26.03
C GLY A 613 -41.27 -3.88 -26.60
N ARG A 614 -41.52 -4.90 -25.76
CA ARG A 614 -42.23 -6.12 -26.14
C ARG A 614 -43.64 -5.80 -26.63
N TYR A 615 -44.38 -4.97 -25.90
CA TYR A 615 -45.71 -4.53 -26.32
C TYR A 615 -45.66 -3.78 -27.65
N LEU A 616 -44.79 -2.77 -27.80
CA LEU A 616 -44.68 -1.98 -29.03
C LEU A 616 -44.19 -2.77 -30.25
N GLY A 617 -43.31 -3.75 -30.06
CA GLY A 617 -42.76 -4.55 -31.15
C GLY A 617 -43.63 -5.74 -31.57
N GLN A 618 -44.39 -6.33 -30.64
CA GLN A 618 -45.11 -7.59 -30.86
C GLN A 618 -46.64 -7.44 -30.88
N SER A 619 -47.21 -6.38 -30.30
CA SER A 619 -48.67 -6.20 -30.32
C SER A 619 -49.19 -6.06 -31.76
N SER A 620 -50.33 -6.69 -32.02
CA SER A 620 -51.08 -6.46 -33.26
C SER A 620 -52.14 -5.40 -32.99
N ILE A 621 -52.10 -4.30 -33.74
CA ILE A 621 -53.15 -3.28 -33.68
C ILE A 621 -54.43 -3.90 -34.24
N GLN A 622 -55.48 -4.03 -33.44
CA GLN A 622 -56.82 -4.47 -33.91
C GLN A 622 -57.91 -3.44 -33.58
N SER A 623 -57.75 -2.68 -32.50
CA SER A 623 -58.71 -1.70 -31.99
C SER A 623 -58.11 -0.30 -31.83
N LEU A 624 -58.96 0.72 -31.71
CA LEU A 624 -58.53 2.08 -31.32
C LEU A 624 -57.96 2.12 -29.89
N ARG A 625 -58.35 1.16 -29.03
CA ARG A 625 -57.81 0.99 -27.68
C ARG A 625 -56.37 0.48 -27.70
N ASP A 626 -56.02 -0.41 -28.62
CA ASP A 626 -54.64 -0.86 -28.81
C ASP A 626 -53.77 0.32 -29.28
N LEU A 627 -54.33 1.18 -30.13
CA LEU A 627 -53.66 2.42 -30.55
C LEU A 627 -53.51 3.44 -29.40
N SER A 628 -54.48 3.57 -28.50
CA SER A 628 -54.38 4.48 -27.36
C SER A 628 -53.36 4.00 -26.32
N THR A 629 -53.37 2.72 -25.98
CA THR A 629 -52.39 2.08 -25.09
C THR A 629 -50.99 2.13 -25.71
N GLY A 630 -50.86 1.88 -27.01
CA GLY A 630 -49.60 2.02 -27.74
C GLY A 630 -49.11 3.47 -27.84
N ALA A 631 -49.98 4.44 -28.06
CA ALA A 631 -49.62 5.87 -27.99
C ALA A 631 -49.09 6.24 -26.60
N TYR A 632 -49.70 5.71 -25.54
CA TYR A 632 -49.23 5.90 -24.18
C TYR A 632 -47.86 5.24 -23.95
N CYS A 633 -47.68 3.98 -24.38
CA CYS A 633 -46.41 3.27 -24.31
C CYS A 633 -45.29 4.00 -25.09
N CYS A 634 -45.56 4.52 -26.28
CA CYS A 634 -44.63 5.36 -27.04
C CYS A 634 -44.28 6.64 -26.28
N SER A 635 -45.27 7.31 -25.68
CA SER A 635 -45.03 8.51 -24.89
C SER A 635 -44.18 8.21 -23.64
N LEU A 636 -44.40 7.04 -23.03
CA LEU A 636 -43.69 6.59 -21.86
C LEU A 636 -42.25 6.18 -22.20
N ALA A 637 -42.04 5.43 -23.27
CA ALA A 637 -40.71 5.15 -23.81
C ALA A 637 -39.95 6.47 -24.10
N LEU A 638 -40.57 7.46 -24.73
CA LEU A 638 -39.90 8.75 -24.93
C LEU A 638 -39.58 9.46 -23.61
N ARG A 639 -40.40 9.29 -22.57
CA ARG A 639 -40.15 9.84 -21.23
C ARG A 639 -38.98 9.16 -20.53
N TYR A 640 -38.91 7.83 -20.56
CA TYR A 640 -37.77 7.06 -20.00
C TYR A 640 -36.45 7.51 -20.65
N GLN A 641 -36.47 7.73 -21.97
CA GLN A 641 -35.29 8.07 -22.76
C GLN A 641 -35.03 9.59 -22.84
N ARG A 642 -35.81 10.42 -22.14
CA ARG A 642 -35.67 11.90 -22.16
C ARG A 642 -34.24 12.35 -21.87
N LEU A 643 -33.59 11.69 -20.91
CA LEU A 643 -32.25 12.05 -20.45
C LEU A 643 -31.16 11.17 -21.07
N ALA A 644 -31.32 9.84 -21.04
CA ALA A 644 -30.34 8.91 -21.60
C ALA A 644 -30.25 8.95 -23.14
N LYS A 645 -31.28 9.44 -23.82
CA LYS A 645 -31.36 9.54 -25.30
C LYS A 645 -30.97 8.22 -25.99
N ARG A 646 -31.27 7.07 -25.39
CA ARG A 646 -31.09 5.76 -26.02
C ARG A 646 -32.13 5.59 -27.14
N TYR A 647 -31.74 4.91 -28.20
CA TYR A 647 -32.60 4.70 -29.36
C TYR A 647 -33.54 3.52 -29.12
N VAL A 648 -34.83 3.69 -29.44
CA VAL A 648 -35.86 2.66 -29.25
C VAL A 648 -36.53 2.39 -30.61
N PRO A 649 -36.10 1.35 -31.35
CA PRO A 649 -36.57 1.08 -32.70
C PRO A 649 -38.06 0.75 -32.76
N GLU A 650 -38.61 0.11 -31.73
CA GLU A 650 -40.01 -0.31 -31.66
C GLU A 650 -40.95 0.91 -31.68
N VAL A 651 -40.55 2.04 -31.09
CA VAL A 651 -41.33 3.28 -31.13
C VAL A 651 -41.46 3.80 -32.55
N ILE A 652 -40.39 3.74 -33.35
CA ILE A 652 -40.44 4.17 -34.75
C ILE A 652 -41.34 3.26 -35.55
N ALA A 653 -41.18 1.94 -35.38
CA ALA A 653 -42.00 0.96 -36.06
C ALA A 653 -43.49 1.07 -35.68
N TYR A 654 -43.80 1.31 -34.40
CA TYR A 654 -45.17 1.43 -33.94
C TYR A 654 -45.84 2.73 -34.41
N VAL A 655 -45.13 3.87 -34.33
CA VAL A 655 -45.65 5.16 -34.77
C VAL A 655 -45.92 5.15 -36.28
N THR A 656 -45.04 4.58 -37.10
CA THR A 656 -45.28 4.47 -38.56
C THR A 656 -46.47 3.56 -38.86
N ASN A 657 -46.59 2.41 -38.19
CA ASN A 657 -47.73 1.51 -38.31
C ASN A 657 -49.05 2.18 -37.89
N ALA A 658 -49.03 2.97 -36.81
CA ALA A 658 -50.19 3.72 -36.37
C ALA A 658 -50.58 4.81 -37.38
N LEU A 659 -49.62 5.54 -37.95
CA LEU A 659 -49.86 6.53 -39.00
C LEU A 659 -50.42 5.88 -40.28
N ALA A 660 -49.93 4.71 -40.67
CA ALA A 660 -50.42 3.94 -41.82
C ALA A 660 -51.81 3.31 -41.57
N THR A 661 -52.13 2.97 -40.33
CA THR A 661 -53.43 2.40 -39.95
C THR A 661 -54.53 3.47 -39.90
N LEU A 662 -54.22 4.64 -39.34
CA LEU A 662 -55.15 5.76 -39.19
C LEU A 662 -55.27 6.60 -40.47
N SER A 663 -54.41 6.38 -41.47
CA SER A 663 -54.45 7.13 -42.72
C SER A 663 -55.79 6.95 -43.44
N PRO A 664 -56.38 8.03 -44.01
CA PRO A 664 -57.69 7.96 -44.67
C PRO A 664 -57.69 7.06 -45.93
N THR A 665 -56.52 6.92 -46.56
CA THR A 665 -56.27 6.03 -47.70
C THR A 665 -55.05 5.16 -47.38
N PRO A 666 -54.88 3.99 -48.02
CA PRO A 666 -53.71 3.14 -47.75
C PRO A 666 -52.42 3.88 -48.10
N LEU A 667 -51.44 3.83 -47.19
CA LEU A 667 -50.11 4.38 -47.43
C LEU A 667 -49.37 3.52 -48.48
N PRO A 668 -48.71 4.11 -49.49
CA PRO A 668 -47.88 3.36 -50.43
C PRO A 668 -46.69 2.72 -49.70
N GLU A 669 -46.43 1.44 -49.97
CA GLU A 669 -45.29 0.68 -49.40
C GLU A 669 -43.93 1.11 -49.99
N GLN A 670 -43.95 1.79 -51.14
CA GLN A 670 -42.76 2.31 -51.82
C GLN A 670 -42.60 3.79 -51.54
N VAL A 671 -41.40 4.19 -51.12
CA VAL A 671 -41.00 5.59 -50.94
C VAL A 671 -40.70 6.23 -52.29
N ASP A 672 -39.89 5.53 -53.10
CA ASP A 672 -39.48 5.87 -54.46
C ASP A 672 -39.41 4.59 -55.32
N VAL A 673 -39.21 4.74 -56.64
CA VAL A 673 -39.11 3.59 -57.57
C VAL A 673 -37.95 2.67 -57.15
N GLY A 674 -38.28 1.51 -56.56
CA GLY A 674 -37.32 0.50 -56.14
C GLY A 674 -36.88 0.54 -54.67
N HIS A 675 -37.32 1.52 -53.87
CA HIS A 675 -37.01 1.62 -52.44
C HIS A 675 -38.26 1.36 -51.58
N LEU A 676 -38.26 0.23 -50.88
CA LEU A 676 -39.29 -0.14 -49.89
C LEU A 676 -39.09 0.65 -48.61
N LEU A 677 -40.16 0.81 -47.82
CA LEU A 677 -40.06 1.35 -46.47
C LEU A 677 -39.18 0.43 -45.60
N ASP A 678 -38.23 0.99 -44.85
CA ASP A 678 -37.33 0.25 -43.94
C ASP A 678 -38.04 -0.31 -42.69
N VAL A 679 -39.37 -0.20 -42.61
CA VAL A 679 -40.20 -0.67 -41.50
C VAL A 679 -41.33 -1.56 -42.03
N PRO A 680 -41.56 -2.75 -41.43
CA PRO A 680 -42.68 -3.60 -41.83
C PRO A 680 -44.02 -2.96 -41.46
N ILE A 681 -44.83 -2.65 -42.48
CA ILE A 681 -46.18 -2.13 -42.28
C ILE A 681 -47.12 -3.28 -41.87
N ARG A 682 -47.66 -3.22 -40.65
CA ARG A 682 -48.63 -4.20 -40.12
C ARG A 682 -49.99 -3.52 -40.01
N LEU A 683 -50.94 -3.93 -40.86
CA LEU A 683 -52.29 -3.38 -40.87
C LEU A 683 -53.28 -4.32 -40.14
N PRO A 684 -54.30 -3.78 -39.44
CA PRO A 684 -55.37 -4.56 -38.84
C PRO A 684 -56.22 -5.30 -39.88
N ALA A 685 -56.91 -6.36 -39.45
CA ALA A 685 -57.87 -7.06 -40.30
C ALA A 685 -59.06 -6.16 -40.70
N THR A 686 -59.49 -5.29 -39.78
CA THR A 686 -60.51 -4.26 -40.02
C THR A 686 -59.87 -2.87 -40.14
N PRO A 687 -60.12 -2.11 -41.22
CA PRO A 687 -59.46 -0.83 -41.44
C PRO A 687 -59.99 0.25 -40.46
N LEU A 688 -59.14 0.70 -39.54
CA LEU A 688 -59.42 1.76 -38.55
C LEU A 688 -59.16 3.18 -39.11
N ARG A 689 -59.52 3.41 -40.36
CA ARG A 689 -59.16 4.65 -41.07
C ARG A 689 -59.97 5.85 -40.59
N VAL A 690 -59.30 6.98 -40.45
CA VAL A 690 -59.95 8.24 -40.10
C VAL A 690 -60.80 8.75 -41.25
N LYS A 691 -62.04 9.13 -40.93
CA LYS A 691 -62.98 9.79 -41.87
C LYS A 691 -62.98 11.30 -41.60
N LEU A 692 -63.34 12.07 -42.63
CA LEU A 692 -63.45 13.52 -42.49
C LEU A 692 -64.59 13.87 -41.51
N THR A 693 -64.24 14.55 -40.41
CA THR A 693 -65.20 15.03 -39.41
C THR A 693 -65.02 16.53 -39.16
N THR A 694 -66.13 17.23 -38.90
CA THR A 694 -66.16 18.66 -38.53
C THR A 694 -66.03 18.89 -37.02
N ALA A 695 -66.01 17.82 -36.22
CA ALA A 695 -65.93 17.89 -34.76
C ALA A 695 -64.58 18.45 -34.28
N ILE A 696 -64.63 19.24 -33.21
CA ILE A 696 -63.43 19.80 -32.56
C ILE A 696 -62.74 18.68 -31.79
N VAL A 697 -61.52 18.36 -32.21
CA VAL A 697 -60.70 17.34 -31.55
C VAL A 697 -59.92 17.96 -30.38
N PRO A 698 -59.95 17.37 -29.17
CA PRO A 698 -59.19 17.85 -28.03
C PRO A 698 -57.67 17.70 -28.27
N GLU A 699 -56.89 18.65 -27.77
CA GLU A 699 -55.42 18.59 -27.91
C GLU A 699 -54.75 17.63 -26.93
N LYS A 700 -55.41 17.28 -25.84
CA LYS A 700 -54.94 16.32 -24.82
C LYS A 700 -55.97 15.21 -24.71
N LEU A 701 -55.52 13.97 -24.63
CA LEU A 701 -56.42 12.85 -24.37
C LEU A 701 -56.61 12.64 -22.88
N SER A 702 -57.84 12.30 -22.51
CA SER A 702 -58.14 11.76 -21.20
C SER A 702 -57.72 10.29 -21.17
N PHE A 703 -56.86 9.92 -20.21
CA PHE A 703 -56.50 8.51 -19.99
C PHE A 703 -57.74 7.67 -19.62
N LYS A 704 -58.70 8.26 -18.91
CA LYS A 704 -59.96 7.59 -18.56
C LYS A 704 -60.74 7.19 -19.80
N ASP A 705 -60.97 8.14 -20.71
CA ASP A 705 -61.87 7.95 -21.85
C ASP A 705 -61.26 7.00 -22.90
N PHE A 706 -59.93 7.01 -23.05
CA PHE A 706 -59.24 6.26 -24.12
C PHE A 706 -58.68 4.90 -23.69
N ILE A 707 -58.45 4.67 -22.39
CA ILE A 707 -57.78 3.45 -21.89
C ILE A 707 -58.64 2.71 -20.85
N MET A 708 -59.24 3.44 -19.90
CA MET A 708 -60.13 2.86 -18.88
C MET A 708 -61.59 2.68 -19.35
N GLY A 709 -62.01 3.41 -20.39
CA GLY A 709 -63.34 3.31 -20.97
C GLY A 709 -63.61 1.91 -21.52
N GLN A 710 -64.79 1.36 -21.21
CA GLN A 710 -65.24 0.04 -21.69
C GLN A 710 -66.04 0.11 -23.01
N SER A 711 -66.23 1.29 -23.58
CA SER A 711 -66.96 1.46 -24.84
C SER A 711 -66.06 1.15 -26.03
N ASP A 712 -66.35 0.09 -26.77
CA ASP A 712 -65.71 -0.28 -28.05
C ASP A 712 -66.26 0.52 -29.24
N ASP A 713 -67.07 1.55 -28.99
CA ASP A 713 -67.62 2.41 -30.03
C ASP A 713 -66.49 3.19 -30.69
N ASN A 714 -66.17 2.81 -31.94
CA ASN A 714 -65.17 3.47 -32.77
C ASN A 714 -65.67 4.86 -33.19
N GLU A 715 -65.60 5.82 -32.27
CA GLU A 715 -65.94 7.20 -32.58
C GLU A 715 -64.91 7.78 -33.56
N PRO A 716 -65.35 8.40 -34.67
CA PRO A 716 -64.43 8.96 -35.67
C PRO A 716 -63.59 10.14 -35.12
N THR A 717 -64.06 10.77 -34.05
CA THR A 717 -63.35 11.78 -33.24
C THR A 717 -62.12 11.21 -32.55
N GLN A 718 -62.22 9.98 -32.03
CA GLN A 718 -61.18 9.28 -31.29
C GLN A 718 -59.99 8.93 -32.20
N GLY A 719 -60.27 8.37 -33.38
CA GLY A 719 -59.24 8.04 -34.37
C GLY A 719 -58.48 9.28 -34.88
N LEU A 720 -59.18 10.39 -35.09
CA LEU A 720 -58.55 11.66 -35.50
C LEU A 720 -57.68 12.26 -34.38
N ALA A 721 -58.08 12.11 -33.11
CA ALA A 721 -57.29 12.52 -31.95
C ALA A 721 -55.99 11.73 -31.82
N LEU A 722 -56.06 10.40 -31.99
CA LEU A 722 -54.90 9.52 -32.00
C LEU A 722 -53.95 9.86 -33.15
N LEU A 723 -54.46 10.15 -34.35
CA LEU A 723 -53.64 10.56 -35.49
C LEU A 723 -52.82 11.82 -35.17
N ASN A 724 -53.44 12.84 -34.58
CA ASN A 724 -52.75 14.06 -34.16
C ASN A 724 -51.64 13.80 -33.14
N ILE A 725 -51.81 12.81 -32.27
CA ILE A 725 -50.81 12.43 -31.26
C ILE A 725 -49.66 11.69 -31.89
N PHE A 726 -49.91 10.73 -32.77
CA PHE A 726 -48.82 10.03 -33.46
C PHE A 726 -47.99 10.99 -34.31
N ILE A 727 -48.60 12.03 -34.91
CA ILE A 727 -47.86 13.12 -35.58
C ILE A 727 -46.96 13.88 -34.58
N ARG A 728 -47.47 14.18 -33.37
CA ARG A 728 -46.69 14.85 -32.31
C ARG A 728 -45.58 13.95 -31.76
N LEU A 729 -45.87 12.67 -31.54
CA LEU A 729 -44.90 11.67 -31.08
C LEU A 729 -43.79 11.48 -32.10
N ALA A 730 -44.09 11.49 -33.41
CA ALA A 730 -43.07 11.47 -34.46
C ALA A 730 -42.14 12.69 -34.38
N ALA A 731 -42.69 13.89 -34.18
CA ALA A 731 -41.90 15.11 -34.02
C ALA A 731 -41.06 15.10 -32.72
N GLN A 732 -41.62 14.58 -31.61
CA GLN A 732 -40.91 14.44 -30.33
C GLN A 732 -39.80 13.39 -30.38
N ALA A 733 -40.03 12.24 -31.02
CA ALA A 733 -39.02 11.21 -31.22
C ALA A 733 -37.86 11.75 -32.06
N ALA A 734 -38.16 12.51 -33.12
CA ALA A 734 -37.14 13.13 -33.95
C ALA A 734 -36.35 14.23 -33.22
N SER A 735 -36.99 15.07 -32.39
CA SER A 735 -36.23 16.06 -31.62
C SER A 735 -35.31 15.39 -30.59
N LEU A 736 -35.79 14.33 -29.92
CA LEU A 736 -35.04 13.57 -28.92
C LEU A 736 -33.77 12.92 -29.51
N TRP A 737 -33.87 12.32 -30.70
CA TRP A 737 -32.77 11.57 -31.31
C TRP A 737 -32.00 12.31 -32.40
N SER A 738 -32.18 13.64 -32.51
CA SER A 738 -31.49 14.51 -33.47
C SER A 738 -29.96 14.40 -33.50
N GLN A 739 -29.36 13.96 -32.39
CA GLN A 739 -27.90 13.81 -32.23
C GLN A 739 -27.36 12.45 -32.71
N LYS A 740 -28.21 11.49 -33.10
CA LYS A 740 -27.76 10.15 -33.52
C LYS A 740 -27.21 10.17 -34.96
N SER A 741 -26.18 9.35 -35.21
CA SER A 741 -25.51 9.30 -36.52
C SER A 741 -26.38 8.73 -37.65
N SER A 742 -27.27 7.78 -37.33
CA SER A 742 -28.24 7.15 -38.26
C SER A 742 -29.59 7.87 -38.33
N PHE A 743 -29.63 9.14 -37.93
CA PHE A 743 -30.84 9.95 -37.91
C PHE A 743 -31.57 10.07 -39.25
N PRO A 744 -30.88 10.30 -40.39
CA PRO A 744 -31.56 10.43 -41.68
C PRO A 744 -32.32 9.17 -42.10
N GLU A 745 -31.82 7.99 -41.74
CA GLU A 745 -32.40 6.69 -42.08
C GLU A 745 -33.69 6.45 -41.29
N PHE A 746 -33.65 6.55 -39.97
CA PHE A 746 -34.80 6.15 -39.15
C PHE A 746 -35.96 7.15 -39.18
N ILE A 747 -35.74 8.38 -39.65
CA ILE A 747 -36.80 9.39 -39.83
C ILE A 747 -37.48 9.31 -41.20
N GLN A 748 -36.84 8.67 -42.17
CA GLN A 748 -37.40 8.52 -43.52
C GLN A 748 -38.85 7.97 -43.51
N PRO A 749 -39.21 6.97 -42.69
CA PRO A 749 -40.59 6.49 -42.59
C PRO A 749 -41.59 7.56 -42.11
N PHE A 750 -41.19 8.44 -41.19
CA PHE A 750 -42.05 9.53 -40.71
C PHE A 750 -42.23 10.60 -41.79
N VAL A 751 -41.15 10.96 -42.49
CA VAL A 751 -41.20 11.93 -43.60
C VAL A 751 -42.10 11.40 -44.72
N HIS A 752 -41.98 10.12 -45.08
CA HIS A 752 -42.84 9.48 -46.07
C HIS A 752 -44.32 9.58 -45.69
N ALA A 753 -44.68 9.14 -44.47
CA ALA A 753 -46.06 9.17 -43.98
C ALA A 753 -46.65 10.60 -43.94
N LEU A 754 -45.90 11.58 -43.44
CA LEU A 754 -46.38 12.96 -43.36
C LEU A 754 -46.47 13.64 -44.74
N SER A 755 -45.54 13.34 -45.66
CA SER A 755 -45.57 13.88 -47.02
C SER A 755 -46.79 13.36 -47.79
N TYR A 756 -47.19 12.11 -47.52
CA TYR A 756 -48.40 11.53 -48.06
C TYR A 756 -49.66 12.27 -47.56
N PHE A 757 -49.73 12.61 -46.27
CA PHE A 757 -50.84 13.41 -45.74
C PHE A 757 -50.93 14.80 -46.37
N GLU A 758 -49.79 15.45 -46.67
CA GLU A 758 -49.78 16.72 -47.38
C GLU A 758 -50.30 16.63 -48.82
N ARG A 759 -50.16 15.48 -49.48
CA ARG A 759 -50.75 15.22 -50.81
C ARG A 759 -52.27 15.01 -50.72
N GLN A 760 -52.79 14.62 -49.55
CA GLN A 760 -54.19 14.25 -49.33
C GLN A 760 -55.03 15.29 -48.58
N ARG A 761 -54.81 16.58 -48.88
CA ARG A 761 -55.43 17.74 -48.20
C ARG A 761 -56.96 17.75 -48.15
N LYS A 762 -57.63 16.99 -49.02
CA LYS A 762 -59.11 16.94 -49.09
C LYS A 762 -59.75 16.01 -48.08
N THR A 763 -58.97 15.10 -47.47
CA THR A 763 -59.49 14.00 -46.65
C THR A 763 -59.33 14.23 -45.14
N LEU A 764 -58.49 15.19 -44.75
CA LEU A 764 -58.18 15.50 -43.36
C LEU A 764 -58.61 16.92 -42.99
N PRO A 765 -58.97 17.18 -41.71
CA PRO A 765 -59.27 18.53 -41.24
C PRO A 765 -58.08 19.49 -41.34
N SER A 766 -58.38 20.78 -41.52
CA SER A 766 -57.37 21.84 -41.70
C SER A 766 -56.39 21.97 -40.52
N ARG A 767 -56.82 21.70 -39.28
CA ARG A 767 -55.96 21.72 -38.08
C ARG A 767 -54.93 20.59 -38.10
N THR A 768 -55.34 19.37 -38.43
CA THR A 768 -54.45 18.20 -38.55
C THR A 768 -53.44 18.39 -39.68
N LEU A 769 -53.87 18.96 -40.81
CA LEU A 769 -52.97 19.28 -41.93
C LEU A 769 -51.92 20.34 -41.57
N LYS A 770 -52.30 21.36 -40.78
CA LYS A 770 -51.33 22.33 -40.26
C LYS A 770 -50.29 21.63 -39.37
N LEU A 771 -50.75 20.80 -38.43
CA LEU A 771 -49.86 20.03 -37.56
C LEU A 771 -48.93 19.10 -38.35
N SER A 772 -49.44 18.37 -39.34
CA SER A 772 -48.61 17.50 -40.18
C SER A 772 -47.59 18.29 -40.99
N SER A 773 -47.96 19.47 -41.52
CA SER A 773 -47.04 20.33 -42.28
C SER A 773 -45.94 20.95 -41.40
N THR A 774 -46.27 21.33 -40.17
CA THR A 774 -45.28 21.80 -39.19
C THR A 774 -44.35 20.67 -38.77
N ALA A 775 -44.89 19.48 -38.50
CA ALA A 775 -44.06 18.31 -38.16
C ALA A 775 -43.13 17.95 -39.33
N LEU A 776 -43.65 17.89 -40.56
CA LEU A 776 -42.87 17.60 -41.76
C LEU A 776 -41.74 18.61 -41.98
N SER A 777 -42.02 19.91 -41.84
CA SER A 777 -40.98 20.94 -42.00
C SER A 777 -39.89 20.83 -40.94
N THR A 778 -40.24 20.50 -39.70
CA THR A 778 -39.26 20.25 -38.63
C THR A 778 -38.40 19.01 -38.92
N LEU A 779 -39.01 17.91 -39.37
CA LEU A 779 -38.27 16.69 -39.72
C LEU A 779 -37.29 16.92 -40.87
N LEU A 780 -37.73 17.59 -41.95
CA LEU A 780 -36.86 17.91 -43.08
C LEU A 780 -35.71 18.85 -42.68
N ALA A 781 -35.99 19.84 -41.83
CA ALA A 781 -34.95 20.73 -41.31
C ALA A 781 -33.89 19.95 -40.52
N LEU A 782 -34.31 19.09 -39.59
CA LEU A 782 -33.40 18.25 -38.81
C LEU A 782 -32.64 17.25 -39.70
N GLN A 783 -33.31 16.63 -40.67
CA GLN A 783 -32.69 15.69 -41.60
C GLN A 783 -31.61 16.37 -42.42
N SER A 784 -31.88 17.57 -42.94
CA SER A 784 -30.89 18.36 -43.68
C SER A 784 -29.69 18.78 -42.82
N ALA A 785 -29.91 19.09 -41.54
CA ALA A 785 -28.84 19.44 -40.61
C ALA A 785 -27.97 18.21 -40.28
N SER A 786 -28.59 17.06 -40.03
CA SER A 786 -27.90 15.79 -39.76
C SER A 786 -27.06 15.34 -40.97
N ILE A 787 -27.60 15.42 -42.19
CA ILE A 787 -26.86 15.07 -43.42
C ILE A 787 -25.61 15.94 -43.58
N LYS A 788 -25.69 17.23 -43.25
CA LYS A 788 -24.54 18.16 -43.31
C LYS A 788 -23.46 17.85 -42.27
N LEU A 789 -23.84 17.34 -41.10
CA LEU A 789 -22.92 16.99 -40.01
C LEU A 789 -22.34 15.58 -40.13
N ARG A 790 -22.85 14.76 -41.05
CA ARG A 790 -22.52 13.34 -41.14
C ARG A 790 -21.09 13.13 -41.67
N VAL A 791 -20.34 12.30 -40.96
CA VAL A 791 -18.96 11.89 -41.29
C VAL A 791 -18.91 10.36 -41.40
N PRO A 792 -18.07 9.77 -42.26
CA PRO A 792 -17.85 8.31 -42.28
C PRO A 792 -17.33 7.79 -40.92
N LEU A 793 -17.70 6.55 -40.58
CA LEU A 793 -17.30 5.92 -39.32
C LEU A 793 -15.82 5.53 -39.34
N LEU A 794 -15.10 5.86 -38.26
CA LEU A 794 -13.70 5.51 -38.04
C LEU A 794 -13.54 4.77 -36.70
N LEU A 795 -14.30 3.68 -36.53
CA LEU A 795 -14.35 2.92 -35.27
C LEU A 795 -13.02 2.23 -34.92
N HIS A 796 -12.25 1.82 -35.93
CA HIS A 796 -11.00 1.07 -35.75
C HIS A 796 -9.75 1.95 -35.63
N ASN A 797 -9.90 3.17 -35.12
CA ASN A 797 -8.77 4.06 -34.81
C ASN A 797 -8.23 3.75 -33.39
N HIS A 798 -7.68 2.55 -33.20
CA HIS A 798 -7.07 2.16 -31.94
C HIS A 798 -5.71 2.86 -31.74
N ARG A 799 -5.42 3.27 -30.51
CA ARG A 799 -4.08 3.75 -30.14
C ARG A 799 -3.10 2.57 -30.27
N PRO A 800 -1.94 2.74 -30.93
CA PRO A 800 -0.95 1.67 -31.01
C PRO A 800 -0.41 1.37 -29.61
N LEU A 801 -0.32 0.08 -29.26
CA LEU A 801 0.26 -0.35 -27.99
C LEU A 801 1.71 0.12 -27.85
N ALA A 802 2.09 0.53 -26.64
CA ALA A 802 3.48 0.88 -26.33
C ALA A 802 4.41 -0.34 -26.43
N ILE A 803 5.71 -0.07 -26.60
CA ILE A 803 6.73 -1.13 -26.51
C ILE A 803 6.74 -1.64 -25.07
N LYS A 804 6.62 -2.97 -24.89
CA LYS A 804 6.71 -3.62 -23.58
C LYS A 804 8.02 -3.20 -22.88
N THR A 805 7.90 -2.48 -21.77
CA THR A 805 9.04 -2.10 -20.94
C THR A 805 9.51 -3.30 -20.13
N SER A 806 10.81 -3.35 -19.83
CA SER A 806 11.40 -4.38 -18.97
C SER A 806 12.22 -3.70 -17.89
N LEU A 807 12.15 -4.23 -16.68
CA LEU A 807 12.96 -3.73 -15.57
C LEU A 807 14.39 -4.25 -15.72
N PRO A 808 15.41 -3.37 -15.71
CA PRO A 808 16.79 -3.83 -15.78
C PRO A 808 17.16 -4.59 -14.50
N SER A 809 17.72 -5.78 -14.65
CA SER A 809 18.31 -6.52 -13.53
C SER A 809 19.67 -5.92 -13.19
N PHE A 810 19.78 -5.24 -12.05
CA PHE A 810 21.05 -4.74 -11.52
C PHE A 810 21.11 -4.93 -10.00
N ILE A 811 22.33 -4.81 -9.46
CA ILE A 811 22.58 -4.86 -8.02
C ILE A 811 22.95 -3.44 -7.60
N GLU A 812 22.23 -2.88 -6.63
CA GLU A 812 22.39 -1.50 -6.19
C GLU A 812 23.81 -1.19 -5.71
N ASN A 813 24.34 -2.02 -4.82
CA ASN A 813 25.70 -1.89 -4.28
C ASN A 813 26.70 -2.81 -5.01
N TYR A 814 26.79 -2.69 -6.34
CA TYR A 814 27.66 -3.52 -7.16
C TYR A 814 29.15 -3.26 -6.88
N ASN A 815 29.88 -4.31 -6.50
CA ASN A 815 31.32 -4.30 -6.33
C ASN A 815 31.98 -5.31 -7.29
N PRO A 816 32.88 -4.88 -8.21
CA PRO A 816 33.58 -5.77 -9.14
C PRO A 816 34.44 -6.85 -8.49
N ASP A 817 34.89 -6.63 -7.26
CA ASP A 817 35.74 -7.58 -6.53
C ASP A 817 34.92 -8.66 -5.79
N ARG A 818 33.61 -8.47 -5.65
CA ARG A 818 32.69 -9.42 -5.02
C ARG A 818 31.96 -10.25 -6.08
N HIS A 819 31.80 -11.54 -5.79
CA HIS A 819 30.92 -12.41 -6.56
C HIS A 819 29.54 -12.45 -5.90
N TYR A 820 28.50 -12.18 -6.70
CA TYR A 820 27.10 -12.24 -6.27
C TYR A 820 26.48 -13.50 -6.87
N ASP A 821 26.21 -14.49 -6.01
CA ASP A 821 25.49 -15.72 -6.35
C ASP A 821 24.34 -15.85 -5.33
N PRO A 822 23.08 -16.02 -5.77
CA PRO A 822 21.96 -16.23 -4.86
C PRO A 822 22.14 -17.47 -3.97
N ASP A 823 22.87 -18.48 -4.44
CA ASP A 823 23.12 -19.70 -3.69
C ASP A 823 24.42 -19.60 -2.88
N ARG A 824 24.25 -19.48 -1.56
CA ARG A 824 25.35 -19.34 -0.60
C ARG A 824 26.32 -20.52 -0.65
N GLN A 825 25.83 -21.75 -0.77
CA GLN A 825 26.69 -22.94 -0.76
C GLN A 825 27.61 -22.96 -2.00
N ARG A 826 27.08 -22.59 -3.16
CA ARG A 826 27.89 -22.45 -4.39
C ARG A 826 28.90 -21.32 -4.28
N ALA A 827 28.51 -20.18 -3.71
CA ALA A 827 29.42 -19.05 -3.46
C ALA A 827 30.59 -19.46 -2.56
N GLU A 828 30.32 -20.10 -1.43
CA GLU A 828 31.32 -20.55 -0.46
C GLU A 828 32.26 -21.61 -1.03
N LEU A 829 31.72 -22.61 -1.74
CA LEU A 829 32.55 -23.61 -2.42
C LEU A 829 33.48 -22.99 -3.47
N SER A 830 33.00 -21.98 -4.20
CA SER A 830 33.83 -21.27 -5.18
C SER A 830 34.96 -20.47 -4.51
N LYS A 831 34.65 -19.80 -3.39
CA LYS A 831 35.61 -19.07 -2.56
C LYS A 831 36.68 -20.00 -2.01
N LEU A 832 36.30 -21.12 -1.39
CA LEU A 832 37.22 -22.13 -0.87
C LEU A 832 38.11 -22.72 -1.98
N LYS A 833 37.55 -23.00 -3.16
CA LYS A 833 38.34 -23.47 -4.31
C LYS A 833 39.38 -22.43 -4.76
N ALA A 834 39.02 -21.14 -4.75
CA ALA A 834 39.94 -20.05 -5.12
C ALA A 834 41.06 -19.90 -4.09
N GLU A 835 40.74 -19.92 -2.80
CA GLU A 835 41.69 -19.85 -1.68
C GLU A 835 42.65 -21.03 -1.69
N HIS A 836 42.13 -22.26 -1.76
CA HIS A 836 42.96 -23.47 -1.84
C HIS A 836 43.92 -23.43 -3.03
N LYS A 837 43.47 -22.95 -4.19
CA LYS A 837 44.34 -22.82 -5.38
C LYS A 837 45.41 -21.73 -5.19
N LYS A 838 45.08 -20.62 -4.54
CA LYS A 838 46.03 -19.52 -4.23
C LYS A 838 47.11 -20.00 -3.27
N GLU A 839 46.71 -20.63 -2.16
CA GLU A 839 47.62 -21.17 -1.14
C GLU A 839 48.52 -22.27 -1.70
N ARG A 840 47.93 -23.26 -2.39
CA ARG A 840 48.70 -24.31 -3.05
C ARG A 840 49.74 -23.75 -4.02
N LYS A 841 49.40 -22.72 -4.80
CA LYS A 841 50.34 -22.07 -5.73
C LYS A 841 51.43 -21.27 -5.00
N GLY A 842 51.09 -20.66 -3.87
CA GLY A 842 52.03 -19.96 -2.99
C GLY A 842 53.04 -20.92 -2.38
N ALA A 843 52.57 -21.96 -1.70
CA ALA A 843 53.39 -22.99 -1.07
C ALA A 843 54.33 -23.67 -2.08
N MET A 844 53.81 -24.11 -3.22
CA MET A 844 54.63 -24.73 -4.28
C MET A 844 55.69 -23.78 -4.84
N ARG A 845 55.44 -22.47 -4.86
CA ARG A 845 56.42 -21.48 -5.33
C ARG A 845 57.57 -21.32 -4.35
N GLU A 846 57.30 -21.29 -3.04
CA GLU A 846 58.34 -21.18 -2.03
C GLU A 846 59.18 -22.46 -1.96
N LEU A 847 58.57 -23.64 -1.94
CA LEU A 847 59.28 -24.93 -1.98
C LEU A 847 60.24 -25.04 -3.17
N ARG A 848 59.82 -24.58 -4.36
CA ARG A 848 60.69 -24.56 -5.56
C ARG A 848 61.88 -23.61 -5.40
N LYS A 849 61.67 -22.44 -4.79
CA LYS A 849 62.76 -21.49 -4.54
C LYS A 849 63.73 -22.03 -3.49
N ASP A 850 63.22 -22.70 -2.46
CA ASP A 850 64.01 -23.33 -1.40
C ASP A 850 64.86 -24.47 -1.97
N ALA A 851 64.26 -25.36 -2.77
CA ALA A 851 64.99 -26.39 -3.50
C ALA A 851 66.10 -25.80 -4.38
N ASN A 852 65.83 -24.71 -5.12
CA ASN A 852 66.84 -24.03 -5.93
C ASN A 852 67.96 -23.37 -5.09
N PHE A 853 67.65 -22.90 -3.89
CA PHE A 853 68.65 -22.35 -2.98
C PHE A 853 69.54 -23.46 -2.42
N ILE A 854 68.95 -24.55 -1.95
CA ILE A 854 69.67 -25.74 -1.45
C ILE A 854 70.59 -26.30 -2.55
N ALA A 855 70.08 -26.45 -3.77
CA ALA A 855 70.86 -26.94 -4.91
C ALA A 855 72.09 -26.05 -5.20
N ARG A 856 71.93 -24.73 -5.14
CA ARG A 856 73.05 -23.79 -5.33
C ARG A 856 74.08 -23.87 -4.20
N GLN A 857 73.63 -23.97 -2.95
CA GLN A 857 74.54 -24.10 -1.80
C GLN A 857 75.31 -25.41 -1.83
N GLN A 858 74.64 -26.53 -2.09
CA GLN A 858 75.29 -27.84 -2.22
C GLN A 858 76.32 -27.85 -3.36
N LEU A 859 76.01 -27.21 -4.50
CA LEU A 859 76.95 -27.09 -5.61
C LEU A 859 78.17 -26.22 -5.25
N GLN A 860 77.96 -25.08 -4.60
CA GLN A 860 79.05 -24.22 -4.12
C GLN A 860 79.94 -24.95 -3.12
N GLU A 861 79.35 -25.64 -2.15
CA GLU A 861 80.10 -26.41 -1.16
C GLU A 861 80.89 -27.55 -1.81
N LYS A 862 80.29 -28.26 -2.77
CA LYS A 862 80.98 -29.31 -3.54
C LYS A 862 82.17 -28.75 -4.31
N LYS A 863 81.99 -27.65 -5.07
CA LYS A 863 83.09 -27.00 -5.79
C LYS A 863 84.22 -26.58 -4.85
N ARG A 864 83.89 -25.97 -3.71
CA ARG A 864 84.90 -25.58 -2.72
C ARG A 864 85.65 -26.78 -2.16
N ARG A 865 84.94 -27.86 -1.80
CA ARG A 865 85.57 -29.11 -1.33
C ARG A 865 86.48 -29.73 -2.38
N ASP A 866 86.04 -29.77 -3.64
CA ASP A 866 86.82 -30.31 -4.76
C ASP A 866 88.08 -29.45 -5.03
N GLU A 867 87.96 -28.11 -5.02
CA GLU A 867 89.09 -27.19 -5.16
C GLU A 867 90.10 -27.28 -4.00
N GLU A 868 89.63 -27.38 -2.76
CA GLU A 868 90.47 -27.59 -1.57
C GLU A 868 91.20 -28.93 -1.64
N TYR A 869 90.51 -29.99 -2.06
CA TYR A 869 91.08 -31.32 -2.26
C TYR A 869 92.16 -31.31 -3.35
N GLU A 870 91.87 -30.72 -4.52
CA GLU A 870 92.84 -30.61 -5.61
C GLU A 870 94.08 -29.79 -5.21
N LYS A 871 93.90 -28.65 -4.53
CA LYS A 871 95.03 -27.83 -4.04
C LYS A 871 95.88 -28.61 -3.05
N LYS A 872 95.24 -29.33 -2.12
CA LYS A 872 95.94 -30.18 -1.14
C LYS A 872 96.69 -31.31 -1.84
N TYR A 873 96.05 -32.00 -2.78
CA TYR A 873 96.65 -33.09 -3.54
C TYR A 873 97.84 -32.61 -4.38
N LYS A 874 97.69 -31.51 -5.14
CA LYS A 874 98.78 -30.90 -5.92
C LYS A 874 99.96 -30.49 -5.03
N ARG A 875 99.69 -29.91 -3.85
CA ARG A 875 100.73 -29.58 -2.87
C ARG A 875 101.47 -30.84 -2.38
N LEU A 876 100.74 -31.86 -1.94
CA LEU A 876 101.34 -33.10 -1.43
C LEU A 876 102.15 -33.82 -2.51
N VAL A 877 101.65 -33.91 -3.74
CA VAL A 877 102.39 -34.52 -4.86
C VAL A 877 103.66 -33.71 -5.17
N ALA A 878 103.57 -32.38 -5.18
CA ALA A 878 104.74 -31.52 -5.41
C ALA A 878 105.77 -31.63 -4.27
N GLU A 879 105.33 -31.78 -3.03
CA GLU A 879 106.18 -31.97 -1.85
C GLU A 879 106.90 -33.33 -1.91
N ILE A 880 106.15 -34.43 -2.11
CA ILE A 880 106.71 -35.79 -2.28
C ILE A 880 107.69 -35.83 -3.46
N GLN A 881 107.29 -35.32 -4.64
CA GLN A 881 108.16 -35.31 -5.82
C GLN A 881 109.38 -34.39 -5.65
N GLY A 882 109.24 -33.32 -4.86
CA GLY A 882 110.33 -32.43 -4.49
C GLY A 882 111.36 -33.12 -3.59
N GLU A 883 110.90 -33.79 -2.54
CA GLU A 883 111.72 -34.55 -1.58
C GLU A 883 112.38 -35.75 -2.25
N GLU A 884 111.60 -36.66 -2.85
CA GLU A 884 112.13 -37.84 -3.56
C GLU A 884 113.02 -37.44 -4.73
N GLY A 885 112.66 -36.39 -5.47
CA GLY A 885 113.48 -35.87 -6.57
C GLY A 885 114.81 -35.28 -6.09
N HIS A 886 114.83 -34.63 -4.93
CA HIS A 886 116.06 -34.16 -4.29
C HIS A 886 116.94 -35.33 -3.85
N GLU A 887 116.37 -36.34 -3.18
CA GLU A 887 117.08 -37.55 -2.75
C GLU A 887 117.60 -38.37 -3.93
N ALA A 888 116.80 -38.58 -4.97
CA ALA A 888 117.21 -39.29 -6.18
C ALA A 888 118.38 -38.59 -6.89
N LYS A 889 118.36 -37.26 -6.99
CA LYS A 889 119.48 -36.47 -7.53
C LYS A 889 120.71 -36.48 -6.61
N ALA A 890 120.53 -36.56 -5.29
CA ALA A 890 121.61 -36.73 -4.34
C ALA A 890 122.28 -38.10 -4.53
N TYR A 891 121.48 -39.17 -4.61
CA TYR A 891 121.94 -40.53 -4.89
C TYR A 891 122.63 -40.64 -6.26
N GLU A 892 122.10 -40.00 -7.30
CA GLU A 892 122.73 -39.99 -8.63
C GLU A 892 124.09 -39.27 -8.61
N ARG A 893 124.21 -38.17 -7.86
CA ARG A 893 125.50 -37.48 -7.64
C ARG A 893 126.51 -38.38 -6.91
N GLU A 894 126.09 -39.11 -5.88
CA GLU A 894 126.95 -40.09 -5.21
C GLU A 894 127.36 -41.23 -6.15
N ARG A 895 126.42 -41.76 -6.93
CA ARG A 895 126.67 -42.81 -7.94
C ARG A 895 127.66 -42.33 -9.01
N ARG A 896 127.55 -41.08 -9.46
CA ARG A 896 128.52 -40.46 -10.39
C ARG A 896 129.90 -40.31 -9.78
N LYS A 897 130.02 -39.89 -8.51
CA LYS A 897 131.31 -39.84 -7.81
C LYS A 897 131.98 -41.22 -7.72
N ARG A 898 131.20 -42.31 -7.56
CA ARG A 898 131.73 -43.69 -7.60
C ARG A 898 132.22 -44.12 -8.99
N LYS A 899 131.63 -43.59 -10.07
CA LYS A 899 132.07 -43.87 -11.46
C LYS A 899 133.34 -43.09 -11.89
N GLY A 900 133.68 -41.99 -11.20
CA GLY A 900 134.84 -41.16 -11.52
C GLY A 900 136.15 -41.54 -10.82
N LYS A 901 136.19 -42.68 -10.10
CA LYS A 901 137.41 -43.26 -9.54
C LYS A 901 137.69 -44.61 -10.18
N PHE A 902 138.15 -44.61 -11.43
CA PHE A 902 138.96 -45.64 -12.07
C PHE A 902 139.72 -45.01 -13.23
#